data_AF-A0A034VER5-F1
#
_entry.id   AF-A0A034VER5-F1
#
_cell.length_a   1.000
_cell.length_b   1.000
_cell.length_c   1.000
_cell.angle_alpha   90.00
_cell.angle_beta   90.00
_cell.angle_gamma   90.00
#
_symmetry.space_group_name_H-M   'P 1'
#
loop_
_entity.id
_entity.type
_entity.pdbx_description
1 polymer ?
#
loop_
_entity_poly.entity_id
_entity_poly.type
_entity_poly.pdbx_seq_one_letter_code
_entity_poly.pdbx_strand_id
1 'polypeptide(L)'
;MKLNTKYINTVQKQPANNISIEKEVPPQRSTHKFEFIAKVAAQKLLICLGDLCRYKTKELQTNDYTDAAKYYQQAQVLIPTNGIPYNQLAIVSIHARKKFDAVYFHMRSLMSSNAIYSARESLLVLFDEIRKKYEETELKNSPLHQGSPRNNNSRNSKSLRKEVWIHVDGVRRLHHSSETDNIKNKSAALIEEKKLKELSSEELLRRFTSLYLYVIGKLYTGIGMESIVEQQRKLLAELNVLLSRSPFPMKRSRLLKIVALNIFLLEHNMHKESRREIRYYAFNFCNQFLGLLLQKCNQLYETFKVDILDSEMLCHADLNTLLQYINVYMDWLARHVDIWESVRSEEHIIIDCWTEWECFYQFLRRMIDKSAINKSPRRVLEEEVYLLGFTPIASTTNNGSVQKHIDMHTSNDREQFFPRILKIYAFHKQYEKNQTKLQMRNDTFTLEELNGAMEKALCTLDSDEDDNSENIVVNGESVDLTLKEMNTTKTDRIEDAQISQLSKRKKELEARSNVKKMYNAKLEEILKFVDTTVYIEVRPKYLMPDTNCFIDCLDDFQKLINKYKRYILVIPLTVVKELDGLSKGVKVESYQNSLQFQRIHHYDDVSTCAKRSLDFIRSAKNNVKCATSKGSFINASLFALCEEENVSNDDKILATAVALSKTMSTETNKDGKYFIQTEFVMITTDRNLRVKALARNLTVSEMGEFLKWVKDCHT
;
A
#
# COMPACT_ATOMS: atom_id res chain seq x y z
N MET A 1 -65.94 -44.13 25.11
CA MET A 1 -65.25 -45.41 24.85
C MET A 1 -63.89 -45.36 25.53
N LYS A 2 -63.65 -46.30 26.46
CA LYS A 2 -62.48 -46.42 27.32
C LYS A 2 -61.79 -47.75 27.01
N LEU A 3 -60.46 -47.80 27.26
CA LEU A 3 -59.64 -48.98 27.65
C LEU A 3 -59.32 -50.01 26.53
N ASN A 4 -58.21 -50.78 26.51
CA ASN A 4 -56.87 -50.77 27.15
C ASN A 4 -56.11 -52.02 26.60
N THR A 5 -54.78 -51.93 26.52
CA THR A 5 -53.74 -52.98 26.75
C THR A 5 -53.71 -54.39 26.09
N LYS A 6 -52.45 -54.79 25.82
CA LYS A 6 -51.79 -56.10 26.04
C LYS A 6 -52.08 -57.26 25.07
N TYR A 7 -51.02 -57.68 24.37
CA TYR A 7 -50.77 -59.09 24.06
C TYR A 7 -49.37 -59.49 24.55
N ILE A 8 -49.37 -60.45 25.48
CA ILE A 8 -48.23 -61.23 25.98
C ILE A 8 -48.31 -62.61 25.32
N ASN A 9 -47.16 -63.07 24.81
CA ASN A 9 -46.65 -64.43 24.60
C ASN A 9 -47.60 -65.64 24.65
N THR A 10 -47.45 -66.53 23.67
CA THR A 10 -47.19 -67.96 23.93
C THR A 10 -46.20 -68.54 22.93
N VAL A 11 -45.24 -69.27 23.49
CA VAL A 11 -44.09 -69.94 22.87
C VAL A 11 -44.46 -71.40 22.55
N GLN A 12 -43.87 -71.98 21.49
CA GLN A 12 -43.17 -73.28 21.43
C GLN A 12 -43.40 -74.09 20.14
N LYS A 13 -42.34 -74.24 19.33
CA LYS A 13 -41.62 -75.52 19.11
C LYS A 13 -40.39 -75.33 18.17
N GLN A 14 -39.23 -75.77 18.66
CA GLN A 14 -37.92 -75.94 18.00
C GLN A 14 -37.90 -77.17 17.04
N PRO A 15 -36.79 -77.55 16.37
CA PRO A 15 -35.68 -76.77 15.79
C PRO A 15 -35.37 -77.21 14.33
N ALA A 16 -34.69 -76.36 13.55
CA ALA A 16 -33.86 -76.83 12.44
C ALA A 16 -32.54 -76.06 12.48
N ASN A 17 -31.45 -76.80 12.68
CA ASN A 17 -30.08 -76.33 12.63
C ASN A 17 -29.79 -75.67 11.28
N ASN A 18 -29.71 -74.34 11.27
CA ASN A 18 -28.97 -73.61 10.26
C ASN A 18 -27.81 -72.91 10.97
N ILE A 19 -26.61 -73.47 10.77
CA ILE A 19 -25.33 -72.84 11.09
C ILE A 19 -25.28 -71.57 10.24
N SER A 20 -25.69 -70.46 10.83
CA SER A 20 -25.48 -69.13 10.29
C SER A 20 -24.13 -68.70 10.81
N ILE A 21 -23.13 -68.70 9.93
CA ILE A 21 -21.86 -68.02 10.16
C ILE A 21 -22.21 -66.56 10.40
N GLU A 22 -22.21 -66.13 11.67
CA GLU A 22 -22.20 -64.72 12.01
C GLU A 22 -20.97 -64.12 11.33
N LYS A 23 -21.18 -63.43 10.20
CA LYS A 23 -20.24 -62.42 9.76
C LYS A 23 -20.26 -61.35 10.83
N GLU A 24 -19.31 -61.43 11.77
CA GLU A 24 -18.95 -60.31 12.62
C GLU A 24 -18.80 -59.09 11.71
N VAL A 25 -19.75 -58.16 11.80
CA VAL A 25 -19.63 -56.86 11.16
C VAL A 25 -18.42 -56.21 11.82
N PRO A 26 -17.32 -55.94 11.09
CA PRO A 26 -16.15 -55.35 11.72
C PRO A 26 -16.56 -54.02 12.37
N PRO A 27 -16.08 -53.73 13.59
CA PRO A 27 -16.52 -52.57 14.34
C PRO A 27 -16.32 -51.31 13.50
N GLN A 28 -17.35 -50.50 13.25
CA GLN A 28 -17.34 -49.32 12.37
C GLN A 28 -16.14 -48.36 12.59
N ARG A 29 -15.52 -48.37 13.79
CA ARG A 29 -14.29 -47.61 14.08
C ARG A 29 -13.05 -48.12 13.33
N SER A 30 -12.94 -49.43 13.06
CA SER A 30 -11.79 -49.99 12.33
C SER A 30 -11.89 -49.67 10.84
N THR A 31 -13.09 -49.73 10.24
CA THR A 31 -13.30 -49.43 8.82
C THR A 31 -13.00 -47.97 8.48
N HIS A 32 -13.39 -47.01 9.32
CA HIS A 32 -13.03 -45.60 9.14
C HIS A 32 -11.51 -45.34 9.21
N LYS A 33 -10.79 -46.06 10.08
CA LYS A 33 -9.34 -45.97 10.16
C LYS A 33 -8.68 -46.46 8.87
N PHE A 34 -9.12 -47.60 8.34
CA PHE A 34 -8.60 -48.14 7.08
C PHE A 34 -8.96 -47.26 5.88
N GLU A 35 -10.17 -46.70 5.84
CA GLU A 35 -10.59 -45.75 4.81
C GLU A 35 -9.70 -44.49 4.81
N PHE A 36 -9.42 -43.94 5.99
CA PHE A 36 -8.51 -42.79 6.12
C PHE A 36 -7.09 -43.13 5.64
N ILE A 37 -6.55 -44.27 6.06
CA ILE A 37 -5.22 -44.73 5.61
C ILE A 37 -5.19 -44.90 4.08
N ALA A 38 -6.23 -45.47 3.49
CA ALA A 38 -6.36 -45.62 2.03
C ALA A 38 -6.39 -44.25 1.32
N LYS A 39 -7.14 -43.27 1.84
CA LYS A 39 -7.15 -41.90 1.31
C LYS A 39 -5.77 -41.25 1.40
N VAL A 40 -5.04 -41.44 2.50
CA VAL A 40 -3.67 -40.93 2.67
C VAL A 40 -2.72 -41.55 1.66
N ALA A 41 -2.78 -42.88 1.47
CA ALA A 41 -1.97 -43.58 0.49
C ALA A 41 -2.28 -43.12 -0.94
N ALA A 42 -3.57 -43.04 -1.31
CA ALA A 42 -4.00 -42.56 -2.61
C ALA A 42 -3.57 -41.11 -2.87
N GLN A 43 -3.68 -40.22 -1.88
CA GLN A 43 -3.22 -38.84 -2.01
C GLN A 43 -1.72 -38.77 -2.27
N LYS A 44 -0.90 -39.55 -1.55
CA LYS A 44 0.55 -39.61 -1.78
C LYS A 44 0.88 -40.10 -3.19
N LEU A 45 0.20 -41.14 -3.68
CA LEU A 45 0.39 -41.63 -5.05
C LEU A 45 0.05 -40.58 -6.10
N LEU A 46 -1.05 -39.84 -5.93
CA LEU A 46 -1.42 -38.74 -6.83
C LEU A 46 -0.39 -37.60 -6.81
N ILE A 47 0.17 -37.26 -5.64
CA ILE A 47 1.25 -36.27 -5.54
C ILE A 47 2.47 -36.76 -6.33
N CYS A 48 2.90 -38.02 -6.12
CA CYS A 48 4.02 -38.61 -6.86
C CYS A 48 3.78 -38.63 -8.38
N LEU A 49 2.56 -38.98 -8.83
CA LEU A 49 2.20 -38.93 -10.25
C LEU A 49 2.28 -37.51 -10.81
N GLY A 50 1.79 -36.52 -10.05
CA GLY A 50 1.94 -35.11 -10.41
C GLY A 50 3.40 -34.66 -10.50
N ASP A 51 4.25 -35.11 -9.57
CA ASP A 51 5.68 -34.80 -9.55
C ASP A 51 6.39 -35.43 -10.76
N LEU A 52 6.09 -36.69 -11.07
CA LEU A 52 6.61 -37.38 -12.27
C LEU A 52 6.21 -36.65 -13.56
N CYS A 53 4.94 -36.24 -13.69
CA CYS A 53 4.48 -35.44 -14.82
C CYS A 53 5.23 -34.10 -14.90
N ARG A 54 5.44 -33.42 -13.77
CA ARG A 54 6.19 -32.15 -13.71
C ARG A 54 7.65 -32.33 -14.14
N TYR A 55 8.32 -33.40 -13.68
CA TYR A 55 9.69 -33.70 -14.05
C TYR A 55 9.81 -34.05 -15.53
N LYS A 56 8.87 -34.85 -16.06
CA LYS A 56 8.77 -35.14 -17.50
C LYS A 56 8.63 -33.87 -18.34
N THR A 57 7.73 -32.96 -17.97
CA THR A 57 7.57 -31.66 -18.65
C THR A 57 8.87 -30.85 -18.65
N LYS A 58 9.57 -30.82 -17.49
CA LYS A 58 10.86 -30.11 -17.36
C LYS A 58 11.96 -30.72 -18.23
N GLU A 59 12.05 -32.05 -18.27
CA GLU A 59 13.02 -32.78 -19.09
C GLU A 59 12.76 -32.60 -20.59
N LEU A 60 11.49 -32.63 -21.00
CA LEU A 60 11.05 -32.35 -22.37
C LEU A 60 11.12 -30.85 -22.74
N GLN A 61 11.50 -29.98 -21.79
CA GLN A 61 11.56 -28.52 -21.95
C GLN A 61 10.25 -27.90 -22.47
N THR A 62 9.11 -28.53 -22.16
CA THR A 62 7.79 -27.99 -22.49
C THR A 62 7.28 -27.10 -21.35
N ASN A 63 6.35 -26.20 -21.66
CA ASN A 63 5.71 -25.33 -20.65
C ASN A 63 4.29 -25.80 -20.30
N ASP A 64 3.93 -27.03 -20.68
CA ASP A 64 2.61 -27.60 -20.41
C ASP A 64 2.66 -28.49 -19.15
N TYR A 65 2.10 -27.94 -18.07
CA TYR A 65 1.98 -28.61 -16.77
C TYR A 65 0.55 -29.06 -16.47
N THR A 66 -0.33 -29.13 -17.49
CA THR A 66 -1.75 -29.48 -17.31
C THR A 66 -1.95 -30.83 -16.65
N ASP A 67 -1.19 -31.86 -17.05
CA ASP A 67 -1.31 -33.20 -16.46
C ASP A 67 -0.84 -33.25 -15.01
N ALA A 68 0.26 -32.56 -14.68
CA ALA A 68 0.70 -32.42 -13.29
C ALA A 68 -0.38 -31.72 -12.45
N ALA A 69 -0.96 -30.63 -12.96
CA ALA A 69 -2.04 -29.92 -12.28
C ALA A 69 -3.28 -30.80 -12.03
N LYS A 70 -3.67 -31.66 -12.99
CA LYS A 70 -4.79 -32.58 -12.82
C LYS A 70 -4.58 -33.52 -11.63
N TYR A 71 -3.40 -34.14 -11.51
CA TYR A 71 -3.09 -35.04 -10.39
C TYR A 71 -3.09 -34.31 -9.05
N TYR A 72 -2.48 -33.13 -8.96
CA TYR A 72 -2.52 -32.35 -7.71
C TYR A 72 -3.94 -31.86 -7.36
N GLN A 73 -4.77 -31.52 -8.37
CA GLN A 73 -6.17 -31.16 -8.17
C GLN A 73 -6.99 -32.33 -7.61
N GLN A 74 -6.74 -33.56 -8.07
CA GLN A 74 -7.35 -34.75 -7.49
C GLN A 74 -6.83 -35.00 -6.07
N ALA A 75 -5.53 -34.82 -5.85
CA ALA A 75 -4.92 -34.99 -4.54
C ALA A 75 -5.50 -34.03 -3.48
N GLN A 76 -5.71 -32.75 -3.81
CA GLN A 76 -6.28 -31.79 -2.84
C GLN A 76 -7.72 -32.14 -2.43
N VAL A 77 -8.51 -32.79 -3.30
CA VAL A 77 -9.91 -33.15 -2.98
C VAL A 77 -9.98 -34.30 -1.99
N LEU A 78 -9.03 -35.25 -2.04
CA LEU A 78 -9.01 -36.41 -1.14
C LEU A 78 -8.79 -36.03 0.33
N ILE A 79 -7.80 -35.18 0.60
CA ILE A 79 -7.47 -34.69 1.95
C ILE A 79 -7.16 -33.19 1.86
N PRO A 80 -8.20 -32.33 1.95
CA PRO A 80 -8.05 -30.88 1.80
C PRO A 80 -7.24 -30.20 2.91
N THR A 81 -7.01 -30.88 4.03
CA THR A 81 -6.19 -30.37 5.14
C THR A 81 -4.68 -30.53 4.92
N ASN A 82 -4.27 -31.20 3.84
CA ASN A 82 -2.86 -31.35 3.46
C ASN A 82 -2.39 -30.17 2.60
N GLY A 83 -1.37 -29.44 3.06
CA GLY A 83 -0.80 -28.30 2.35
C GLY A 83 0.01 -28.66 1.10
N ILE A 84 0.50 -29.91 0.97
CA ILE A 84 1.43 -30.31 -0.10
C ILE A 84 0.83 -30.13 -1.50
N PRO A 85 -0.37 -30.67 -1.83
CA PRO A 85 -0.95 -30.50 -3.16
C PRO A 85 -1.10 -29.02 -3.57
N TYR A 86 -1.48 -28.16 -2.63
CA TYR A 86 -1.58 -26.72 -2.88
C TYR A 86 -0.20 -26.11 -3.17
N ASN A 87 0.85 -26.46 -2.42
CA ASN A 87 2.19 -25.98 -2.70
C ASN A 87 2.67 -26.40 -4.11
N GLN A 88 2.40 -27.63 -4.53
CA GLN A 88 2.77 -28.08 -5.87
C GLN A 88 1.94 -27.38 -6.97
N LEU A 89 0.66 -27.11 -6.73
CA LEU A 89 -0.18 -26.31 -7.64
C LEU A 89 0.32 -24.87 -7.76
N ALA A 90 0.88 -24.30 -6.69
CA ALA A 90 1.49 -22.98 -6.72
C ALA A 90 2.73 -22.96 -7.63
N ILE A 91 3.63 -23.95 -7.48
CA ILE A 91 4.82 -24.11 -8.32
C ILE A 91 4.43 -24.24 -9.80
N VAL A 92 3.44 -25.09 -10.11
CA VAL A 92 2.91 -25.24 -11.47
C VAL A 92 2.33 -23.91 -12.00
N SER A 93 1.64 -23.16 -11.15
CA SER A 93 1.08 -21.85 -11.50
C SER A 93 2.15 -20.80 -11.77
N ILE A 94 3.28 -20.83 -11.06
CA ILE A 94 4.44 -19.97 -11.31
C ILE A 94 5.02 -20.26 -12.70
N HIS A 95 5.27 -21.53 -13.03
CA HIS A 95 5.76 -21.91 -14.35
C HIS A 95 4.79 -21.53 -15.48
N ALA A 96 3.48 -21.66 -15.24
CA ALA A 96 2.43 -21.23 -16.16
C ALA A 96 2.20 -19.71 -16.19
N ARG A 97 3.00 -18.91 -15.47
CA ARG A 97 2.86 -17.43 -15.34
C ARG A 97 1.50 -16.96 -14.81
N LYS A 98 0.79 -17.82 -14.07
CA LYS A 98 -0.50 -17.53 -13.43
C LYS A 98 -0.28 -17.02 -12.01
N LYS A 99 0.27 -15.79 -11.88
CA LYS A 99 0.67 -15.21 -10.58
C LYS A 99 -0.45 -15.20 -9.53
N PHE A 100 -1.68 -14.90 -9.94
CA PHE A 100 -2.82 -14.93 -9.02
C PHE A 100 -3.07 -16.32 -8.43
N ASP A 101 -3.03 -17.36 -9.27
CA ASP A 101 -3.24 -18.73 -8.82
C ASP A 101 -2.06 -19.19 -7.95
N ALA A 102 -0.82 -18.80 -8.29
CA ALA A 102 0.36 -19.08 -7.48
C ALA A 102 0.25 -18.49 -6.07
N VAL A 103 -0.12 -17.21 -5.94
CA VAL A 103 -0.33 -16.56 -4.64
C VAL A 103 -1.42 -17.28 -3.85
N TYR A 104 -2.57 -17.55 -4.48
CA TYR A 104 -3.67 -18.28 -3.86
C TYR A 104 -3.23 -19.65 -3.34
N PHE A 105 -2.52 -20.44 -4.15
CA PHE A 105 -2.15 -21.80 -3.78
C PHE A 105 -1.06 -21.86 -2.70
N HIS A 106 -0.08 -20.96 -2.71
CA HIS A 106 0.88 -20.86 -1.60
C HIS A 106 0.20 -20.46 -0.29
N MET A 107 -0.71 -19.48 -0.33
CA MET A 107 -1.48 -19.08 0.86
C MET A 107 -2.41 -20.20 1.37
N ARG A 108 -3.08 -20.93 0.46
CA ARG A 108 -3.87 -22.12 0.80
C ARG A 108 -3.02 -23.21 1.45
N SER A 109 -1.79 -23.40 0.97
CA SER A 109 -0.84 -24.33 1.58
C SER A 109 -0.48 -23.92 3.01
N LEU A 110 -0.25 -22.63 3.26
CA LEU A 110 0.04 -22.09 4.61
C LEU A 110 -1.14 -22.19 5.57
N MET A 111 -2.37 -22.07 5.06
CA MET A 111 -3.61 -22.12 5.86
C MET A 111 -4.28 -23.50 5.86
N SER A 112 -3.51 -24.55 5.62
CA SER A 112 -3.92 -25.94 5.78
C SER A 112 -3.48 -26.47 7.14
N SER A 113 -4.16 -27.47 7.70
CA SER A 113 -3.76 -28.06 8.99
C SER A 113 -2.34 -28.64 8.95
N ASN A 114 -1.93 -29.21 7.81
CA ASN A 114 -0.55 -29.62 7.56
C ASN A 114 0.11 -28.60 6.62
N ALA A 115 0.51 -27.46 7.18
CA ALA A 115 1.04 -26.33 6.42
C ALA A 115 2.46 -26.57 5.86
N ILE A 116 2.77 -25.95 4.71
CA ILE A 116 4.12 -25.95 4.12
C ILE A 116 4.74 -24.57 4.30
N TYR A 117 5.57 -24.43 5.33
CA TYR A 117 6.13 -23.13 5.72
C TYR A 117 7.05 -22.50 4.67
N SER A 118 7.72 -23.30 3.83
CA SER A 118 8.56 -22.79 2.72
C SER A 118 7.80 -21.99 1.67
N ALA A 119 6.45 -22.07 1.67
CA ALA A 119 5.60 -21.25 0.83
C ALA A 119 5.66 -19.76 1.23
N ARG A 120 6.09 -19.43 2.46
CA ARG A 120 6.26 -18.06 2.95
C ARG A 120 7.35 -17.32 2.18
N GLU A 121 8.53 -17.92 2.05
CA GLU A 121 9.66 -17.37 1.29
C GLU A 121 9.29 -17.24 -0.18
N SER A 122 8.58 -18.25 -0.70
CA SER A 122 8.09 -18.26 -2.08
C SER A 122 7.12 -17.09 -2.35
N LEU A 123 6.23 -16.78 -1.40
CA LEU A 123 5.35 -15.61 -1.46
C LEU A 123 6.12 -14.29 -1.41
N LEU A 124 7.15 -14.18 -0.57
CA LEU A 124 7.97 -12.96 -0.49
C LEU A 124 8.66 -12.65 -1.82
N VAL A 125 9.26 -13.66 -2.45
CA VAL A 125 9.86 -13.52 -3.79
C VAL A 125 8.80 -13.14 -4.83
N LEU A 126 7.66 -13.84 -4.82
CA LEU A 126 6.59 -13.59 -5.79
C LEU A 126 6.00 -12.17 -5.66
N PHE A 127 5.83 -11.67 -4.43
CA PHE A 127 5.36 -10.30 -4.19
C PHE A 127 6.40 -9.24 -4.57
N ASP A 128 7.70 -9.49 -4.38
CA ASP A 128 8.75 -8.60 -4.86
C ASP A 128 8.73 -8.48 -6.40
N GLU A 129 8.55 -9.59 -7.11
CA GLU A 129 8.39 -9.56 -8.56
C GLU A 129 7.11 -8.84 -9.02
N ILE A 130 5.99 -9.02 -8.30
CA ILE A 130 4.74 -8.32 -8.58
C ILE A 130 4.94 -6.82 -8.38
N ARG A 131 5.62 -6.42 -7.29
CA ARG A 131 5.93 -5.02 -6.97
C ARG A 131 6.72 -4.36 -8.10
N LYS A 132 7.87 -4.95 -8.47
CA LYS A 132 8.73 -4.44 -9.56
C LYS A 132 7.96 -4.30 -10.86
N LYS A 133 7.23 -5.35 -11.27
CA LYS A 133 6.48 -5.33 -12.53
C LYS A 133 5.35 -4.29 -12.54
N TYR A 134 4.63 -4.14 -11.43
CA TYR A 134 3.55 -3.17 -11.32
C TYR A 134 4.09 -1.74 -11.42
N GLU A 135 5.13 -1.42 -10.65
CA GLU A 135 5.78 -0.11 -10.63
C GLU A 135 6.36 0.25 -12.01
N GLU A 136 7.03 -0.70 -12.68
CA GLU A 136 7.49 -0.53 -14.07
C GLU A 136 6.35 -0.23 -15.05
N THR A 137 5.17 -0.81 -14.84
CA THR A 137 4.01 -0.62 -15.73
C THR A 137 3.35 0.74 -15.48
N GLU A 138 3.20 1.14 -14.22
CA GLU A 138 2.70 2.48 -13.85
C GLU A 138 3.64 3.59 -14.34
N LEU A 139 4.96 3.39 -14.22
CA LEU A 139 5.98 4.31 -14.77
C LEU A 139 5.84 4.51 -16.28
N LYS A 140 5.53 3.44 -17.04
CA LYS A 140 5.31 3.50 -18.49
C LYS A 140 3.98 4.14 -18.87
N ASN A 141 2.95 3.97 -18.04
CA ASN A 141 1.61 4.50 -18.29
C ASN A 141 1.41 5.94 -17.77
N SER A 142 2.37 6.47 -17.00
CA SER A 142 2.34 7.84 -16.52
C SER A 142 2.45 8.84 -17.69
N PRO A 143 1.55 9.83 -17.80
CA PRO A 143 1.59 10.84 -18.85
C PRO A 143 2.88 11.69 -18.85
N LEU A 144 3.73 11.59 -17.82
CA LEU A 144 5.07 12.17 -17.79
C LEU A 144 6.09 11.50 -18.73
N HIS A 145 5.85 10.27 -19.20
CA HIS A 145 6.84 9.51 -19.98
C HIS A 145 6.57 9.42 -21.50
N GLN A 146 5.45 9.97 -21.98
CA GLN A 146 5.16 10.03 -23.43
C GLN A 146 5.81 11.22 -24.14
N GLY A 147 6.52 12.12 -23.42
CA GLY A 147 6.98 13.39 -23.99
C GLY A 147 8.37 13.87 -23.58
N SER A 148 9.28 13.05 -23.06
CA SER A 148 10.65 13.52 -22.82
C SER A 148 11.72 12.44 -23.04
N PRO A 149 12.77 12.74 -23.83
CA PRO A 149 13.89 11.84 -23.99
C PRO A 149 14.67 11.75 -22.68
N ARG A 150 14.94 10.51 -22.28
CA ARG A 150 15.92 10.05 -21.28
C ARG A 150 16.80 11.16 -20.70
N ASN A 151 16.54 11.55 -19.44
CA ASN A 151 17.61 11.68 -18.45
C ASN A 151 17.12 11.87 -17.00
N ASN A 152 17.85 11.19 -16.12
CA ASN A 152 18.00 11.36 -14.68
C ASN A 152 16.94 10.84 -13.71
N ASN A 153 17.28 9.66 -13.18
CA ASN A 153 17.13 9.23 -11.79
C ASN A 153 17.10 10.41 -10.79
N SER A 154 15.95 10.62 -10.17
CA SER A 154 15.86 11.23 -8.85
C SER A 154 14.82 10.46 -8.05
N ARG A 155 15.32 9.64 -7.12
CA ARG A 155 14.53 8.95 -6.11
C ARG A 155 13.68 9.96 -5.34
N ASN A 156 12.40 9.67 -5.14
CA ASN A 156 11.48 10.45 -4.33
C ASN A 156 11.97 10.54 -2.88
N SER A 157 12.65 11.64 -2.54
CA SER A 157 12.82 12.11 -1.17
C SER A 157 11.56 12.88 -0.76
N LYS A 158 10.94 12.51 0.35
CA LYS A 158 9.91 13.31 1.03
C LYS A 158 10.44 14.75 1.16
N SER A 159 9.72 15.74 0.65
CA SER A 159 10.12 17.14 0.79
C SER A 159 9.95 17.56 2.25
N LEU A 160 11.06 17.74 2.96
CA LEU A 160 11.13 18.28 4.34
C LEU A 160 10.71 19.77 4.42
N ARG A 161 10.35 20.37 3.28
CA ARG A 161 9.99 21.78 3.11
C ARG A 161 8.57 21.91 2.60
N LYS A 162 7.74 22.68 3.30
CA LYS A 162 6.36 23.04 2.93
C LYS A 162 6.23 24.56 2.81
N GLU A 163 5.74 25.05 1.69
CA GLU A 163 5.54 26.50 1.46
C GLU A 163 4.07 26.86 1.35
N VAL A 164 3.68 27.97 1.98
CA VAL A 164 2.33 28.55 1.90
C VAL A 164 2.47 29.99 1.45
N TRP A 165 1.92 30.31 0.29
CA TRP A 165 1.99 31.66 -0.26
C TRP A 165 0.71 32.44 0.07
N ILE A 166 0.88 33.64 0.64
CA ILE A 166 -0.21 34.48 1.09
C ILE A 166 -0.31 35.71 0.19
N HIS A 167 -1.49 35.91 -0.37
CA HIS A 167 -1.80 37.02 -1.24
C HIS A 167 -2.15 38.30 -0.44
N VAL A 168 -2.20 39.45 -1.12
CA VAL A 168 -2.33 40.78 -0.48
C VAL A 168 -3.66 41.02 0.24
N ASP A 169 -4.69 40.23 -0.09
CA ASP A 169 -6.01 40.19 0.55
C ASP A 169 -6.04 39.32 1.82
N GLY A 170 -4.91 38.72 2.21
CA GLY A 170 -4.81 37.79 3.34
C GLY A 170 -5.29 36.38 3.02
N VAL A 171 -5.70 36.11 1.78
CA VAL A 171 -6.17 34.79 1.35
C VAL A 171 -4.95 33.91 1.04
N ARG A 172 -4.95 32.70 1.62
CA ARG A 172 -3.96 31.65 1.30
C ARG A 172 -4.21 31.16 -0.13
N ARG A 173 -3.24 31.29 -1.02
CA ARG A 173 -3.34 30.81 -2.41
C ARG A 173 -2.09 30.03 -2.79
N LEU A 174 -2.28 28.85 -3.35
CA LEU A 174 -1.18 27.95 -3.72
C LEU A 174 -0.32 28.59 -4.83
N HIS A 175 0.92 28.94 -4.50
CA HIS A 175 1.97 29.18 -5.50
C HIS A 175 2.60 27.83 -5.81
N HIS A 176 2.82 27.52 -7.09
CA HIS A 176 3.14 26.18 -7.53
C HIS A 176 4.53 25.72 -7.03
N SER A 177 4.54 25.07 -5.87
CA SER A 177 5.32 23.86 -5.61
C SER A 177 4.54 23.07 -4.56
N SER A 178 4.22 21.81 -4.86
CA SER A 178 3.30 20.91 -4.14
C SER A 178 1.78 21.21 -4.25
N GLU A 179 1.13 20.34 -5.06
CA GLU A 179 -0.23 19.82 -4.93
C GLU A 179 -1.46 20.72 -5.11
N THR A 180 -2.15 20.49 -6.24
CA THR A 180 -3.55 20.85 -6.50
C THR A 180 -4.44 19.62 -6.32
N ASP A 181 -4.63 19.11 -5.10
CA ASP A 181 -5.32 17.81 -4.94
C ASP A 181 -6.83 17.90 -4.64
N ASN A 182 -7.32 18.80 -3.78
CA ASN A 182 -8.71 18.60 -3.33
C ASN A 182 -9.84 19.06 -4.27
N ILE A 183 -9.60 19.97 -5.23
CA ILE A 183 -10.65 20.40 -6.17
C ILE A 183 -10.56 19.64 -7.51
N LYS A 184 -9.37 19.19 -7.91
CA LYS A 184 -9.19 18.34 -9.10
C LYS A 184 -9.57 16.89 -8.85
N ASN A 185 -9.52 16.37 -7.62
CA ASN A 185 -9.82 14.95 -7.34
C ASN A 185 -11.23 14.55 -7.78
N LYS A 186 -12.24 15.41 -7.66
CA LYS A 186 -13.60 15.07 -8.12
C LYS A 186 -13.68 15.00 -9.65
N SER A 187 -13.09 15.98 -10.36
CA SER A 187 -13.05 15.99 -11.84
C SER A 187 -12.13 14.91 -12.42
N ALA A 188 -11.00 14.63 -11.77
CA ALA A 188 -10.03 13.62 -12.20
C ALA A 188 -10.56 12.21 -11.93
N ALA A 189 -11.18 11.96 -10.77
CA ALA A 189 -11.85 10.69 -10.48
C ALA A 189 -13.02 10.43 -11.44
N LEU A 190 -13.81 11.46 -11.78
CA LEU A 190 -14.88 11.34 -12.79
C LEU A 190 -14.33 11.04 -14.19
N ILE A 191 -13.20 11.64 -14.57
CA ILE A 191 -12.52 11.36 -15.85
C ILE A 191 -11.93 9.94 -15.84
N GLU A 192 -11.31 9.52 -14.75
CA GLU A 192 -10.74 8.18 -14.60
C GLU A 192 -11.83 7.10 -14.60
N GLU A 193 -12.94 7.32 -13.90
CA GLU A 193 -14.10 6.42 -13.91
C GLU A 193 -14.70 6.27 -15.32
N LYS A 194 -14.80 7.37 -16.08
CA LYS A 194 -15.19 7.32 -17.50
C LYS A 194 -14.22 6.48 -18.34
N LYS A 195 -12.91 6.69 -18.18
CA LYS A 195 -11.88 5.88 -18.86
C LYS A 195 -11.97 4.39 -18.48
N LEU A 196 -12.25 4.07 -17.22
CA LEU A 196 -12.43 2.69 -16.77
C LEU A 196 -13.66 2.03 -17.38
N LYS A 197 -14.74 2.80 -17.58
CA LYS A 197 -15.98 2.33 -18.25
C LYS A 197 -15.77 2.03 -19.74
N GLU A 198 -14.86 2.74 -20.41
CA GLU A 198 -14.51 2.53 -21.82
C GLU A 198 -13.68 1.25 -22.07
N LEU A 199 -13.00 0.72 -21.05
CA LEU A 199 -12.18 -0.50 -21.18
C LEU A 199 -13.03 -1.76 -21.44
N SER A 200 -12.46 -2.74 -22.14
CA SER A 200 -13.09 -4.07 -22.26
C SER A 200 -13.11 -4.81 -20.91
N SER A 201 -14.02 -5.77 -20.75
CA SER A 201 -14.16 -6.49 -19.47
C SER A 201 -12.92 -7.32 -19.15
N GLU A 202 -12.25 -7.83 -20.18
CA GLU A 202 -11.01 -8.58 -20.04
C GLU A 202 -9.83 -7.67 -19.63
N GLU A 203 -9.71 -6.49 -20.24
CA GLU A 203 -8.65 -5.54 -19.91
C GLU A 203 -8.82 -5.00 -18.49
N LEU A 204 -10.05 -4.62 -18.11
CA LEU A 204 -10.34 -4.15 -16.77
C LEU A 204 -10.06 -5.23 -15.72
N LEU A 205 -10.44 -6.49 -15.99
CA LEU A 205 -10.15 -7.61 -15.08
C LEU A 205 -8.64 -7.87 -14.93
N ARG A 206 -7.87 -7.71 -16.01
CA ARG A 206 -6.41 -7.84 -15.99
C ARG A 206 -5.77 -6.74 -15.16
N ARG A 207 -6.21 -5.49 -15.33
CA ARG A 207 -5.77 -4.32 -14.55
C ARG A 207 -6.10 -4.49 -13.07
N PHE A 208 -7.35 -4.83 -12.75
CA PHE A 208 -7.81 -5.16 -11.40
C PHE A 208 -6.96 -6.26 -10.78
N THR A 209 -6.69 -7.34 -11.51
CA THR A 209 -5.87 -8.44 -10.99
C THR A 209 -4.45 -8.00 -10.65
N SER A 210 -3.84 -7.18 -11.50
CA SER A 210 -2.48 -6.67 -11.29
C SER A 210 -2.42 -5.80 -10.03
N LEU A 211 -3.34 -4.84 -9.92
CA LEU A 211 -3.42 -3.93 -8.78
C LEU A 211 -3.83 -4.67 -7.48
N TYR A 212 -4.76 -5.62 -7.56
CA TYR A 212 -5.15 -6.45 -6.41
C TYR A 212 -3.95 -7.21 -5.83
N LEU A 213 -3.16 -7.87 -6.68
CA LEU A 213 -1.96 -8.59 -6.26
C LEU A 213 -0.89 -7.67 -5.65
N TYR A 214 -0.77 -6.44 -6.19
CA TYR A 214 0.14 -5.43 -5.66
C TYR A 214 -0.30 -4.93 -4.27
N VAL A 215 -1.59 -4.63 -4.08
CA VAL A 215 -2.17 -4.19 -2.80
C VAL A 215 -2.04 -5.26 -1.73
N ILE A 216 -2.44 -6.52 -2.01
CA ILE A 216 -2.29 -7.60 -1.02
C ILE A 216 -0.81 -7.88 -0.71
N GLY A 217 0.10 -7.69 -1.68
CA GLY A 217 1.54 -7.84 -1.46
C GLY A 217 2.10 -6.80 -0.48
N LYS A 218 1.65 -5.55 -0.59
CA LYS A 218 1.97 -4.50 0.39
C LYS A 218 1.44 -4.82 1.77
N LEU A 219 0.17 -5.22 1.86
CA LEU A 219 -0.47 -5.59 3.13
C LEU A 219 0.12 -6.88 3.74
N TYR A 220 0.72 -7.75 2.93
CA TYR A 220 1.40 -8.97 3.40
C TYR A 220 2.82 -8.69 3.92
N THR A 221 3.56 -7.85 3.21
CA THR A 221 4.97 -7.53 3.50
C THR A 221 5.14 -6.38 4.48
N GLY A 222 4.20 -5.43 4.52
CA GLY A 222 4.32 -4.17 5.25
C GLY A 222 5.19 -3.11 4.54
N ILE A 223 5.62 -3.36 3.29
CA ILE A 223 6.50 -2.46 2.55
C ILE A 223 5.69 -1.55 1.63
N GLY A 224 6.03 -0.26 1.58
CA GLY A 224 5.40 0.72 0.68
C GLY A 224 4.01 1.19 1.15
N MET A 225 3.77 1.18 2.46
CA MET A 225 2.46 1.50 3.05
C MET A 225 2.07 2.98 2.92
N GLU A 226 3.00 3.87 2.58
CA GLU A 226 2.74 5.30 2.39
C GLU A 226 1.74 5.62 1.26
N SER A 227 1.61 4.74 0.27
CA SER A 227 0.71 4.89 -0.88
C SER A 227 -0.48 3.91 -0.86
N ILE A 228 -0.69 3.20 0.25
CA ILE A 228 -1.68 2.11 0.31
C ILE A 228 -3.11 2.61 0.11
N VAL A 229 -3.47 3.75 0.71
CA VAL A 229 -4.82 4.32 0.64
C VAL A 229 -5.19 4.69 -0.80
N GLU A 230 -4.28 5.33 -1.52
CA GLU A 230 -4.49 5.70 -2.93
C GLU A 230 -4.68 4.45 -3.81
N GLN A 231 -3.89 3.40 -3.57
CA GLN A 231 -3.93 2.16 -4.33
C GLN A 231 -5.19 1.34 -4.03
N GLN A 232 -5.61 1.30 -2.77
CA GLN A 232 -6.89 0.72 -2.37
C GLN A 232 -8.06 1.48 -3.01
N ARG A 233 -7.98 2.82 -3.08
CA ARG A 233 -9.00 3.63 -3.77
C ARG A 233 -9.11 3.30 -5.25
N LYS A 234 -8.00 3.25 -5.97
CA LYS A 234 -7.96 2.85 -7.38
C LYS A 234 -8.54 1.44 -7.58
N LEU A 235 -8.16 0.50 -6.71
CA LEU A 235 -8.61 -0.88 -6.79
C LEU A 235 -10.12 -1.03 -6.56
N LEU A 236 -10.66 -0.32 -5.57
CA LEU A 236 -12.09 -0.33 -5.25
C LEU A 236 -12.91 0.39 -6.34
N ALA A 237 -12.36 1.42 -6.98
CA ALA A 237 -12.97 2.04 -8.16
C ALA A 237 -13.03 1.07 -9.36
N GLU A 238 -11.93 0.33 -9.64
CA GLU A 238 -11.91 -0.71 -10.67
C GLU A 238 -12.92 -1.83 -10.38
N LEU A 239 -13.04 -2.26 -9.11
CA LEU A 239 -14.05 -3.23 -8.69
C LEU A 239 -15.48 -2.72 -8.90
N ASN A 240 -15.76 -1.46 -8.55
CA ASN A 240 -17.07 -0.85 -8.72
C ASN A 240 -17.50 -0.87 -10.21
N VAL A 241 -16.58 -0.54 -11.12
CA VAL A 241 -16.85 -0.62 -12.57
C VAL A 241 -17.00 -2.06 -13.06
N LEU A 242 -16.30 -3.04 -12.46
CA LEU A 242 -16.53 -4.45 -12.78
C LEU A 242 -17.92 -4.92 -12.33
N LEU A 243 -18.38 -4.49 -11.14
CA LEU A 243 -19.70 -4.81 -10.60
C LEU A 243 -20.83 -4.13 -11.38
N SER A 244 -20.59 -2.99 -12.02
CA SER A 244 -21.61 -2.34 -12.85
C SER A 244 -21.89 -3.09 -14.16
N ARG A 245 -21.01 -4.01 -14.59
CA ARG A 245 -21.18 -4.79 -15.83
C ARG A 245 -22.13 -5.97 -15.61
N SER A 246 -22.93 -6.26 -16.63
CA SER A 246 -23.81 -7.44 -16.70
C SER A 246 -23.58 -8.16 -18.03
N PRO A 247 -23.22 -9.46 -18.04
CA PRO A 247 -22.96 -10.30 -16.87
C PRO A 247 -21.70 -9.87 -16.09
N PHE A 248 -21.64 -10.20 -14.80
CA PHE A 248 -20.47 -9.90 -13.97
C PHE A 248 -19.20 -10.57 -14.53
N PRO A 249 -18.11 -9.83 -14.79
CA PRO A 249 -16.95 -10.38 -15.49
C PRO A 249 -16.15 -11.44 -14.72
N MET A 250 -16.22 -11.49 -13.38
CA MET A 250 -15.47 -12.48 -12.60
C MET A 250 -16.25 -13.78 -12.41
N LYS A 251 -15.59 -14.90 -12.69
CA LYS A 251 -16.14 -16.24 -12.42
C LYS A 251 -16.27 -16.50 -10.91
N ARG A 252 -17.24 -17.35 -10.52
CA ARG A 252 -17.44 -17.84 -9.14
C ARG A 252 -16.13 -18.28 -8.46
N SER A 253 -15.35 -19.12 -9.12
CA SER A 253 -14.08 -19.62 -8.60
C SER A 253 -13.03 -18.52 -8.36
N ARG A 254 -13.05 -17.44 -9.15
CA ARG A 254 -12.16 -16.29 -8.97
C ARG A 254 -12.51 -15.54 -7.69
N LEU A 255 -13.80 -15.28 -7.49
CA LEU A 255 -14.29 -14.53 -6.33
C LEU A 255 -14.10 -15.33 -5.02
N LEU A 256 -14.28 -16.65 -5.07
CA LEU A 256 -13.95 -17.55 -3.94
C LEU A 256 -12.46 -17.57 -3.59
N LYS A 257 -11.56 -17.45 -4.58
CA LYS A 257 -10.13 -17.27 -4.31
C LYS A 257 -9.85 -15.91 -3.67
N ILE A 258 -10.51 -14.84 -4.12
CA ILE A 258 -10.36 -13.49 -3.55
C ILE A 258 -10.80 -13.46 -2.08
N VAL A 259 -11.95 -14.06 -1.71
CA VAL A 259 -12.37 -14.09 -0.29
C VAL A 259 -11.37 -14.84 0.58
N ALA A 260 -10.83 -15.96 0.10
CA ALA A 260 -9.82 -16.72 0.83
C ALA A 260 -8.51 -15.93 0.99
N LEU A 261 -8.07 -15.21 -0.05
CA LEU A 261 -6.91 -14.33 0.00
C LEU A 261 -7.10 -13.15 0.97
N ASN A 262 -8.29 -12.54 0.97
CA ASN A 262 -8.64 -11.46 1.88
C ASN A 262 -8.65 -11.95 3.34
N ILE A 263 -9.26 -13.11 3.62
CA ILE A 263 -9.23 -13.71 4.96
C ILE A 263 -7.80 -14.06 5.38
N PHE A 264 -7.02 -14.70 4.51
CA PHE A 264 -5.61 -15.00 4.77
C PHE A 264 -4.83 -13.75 5.18
N LEU A 265 -5.06 -12.65 4.48
CA LEU A 265 -4.37 -11.39 4.72
C LEU A 265 -4.68 -10.81 6.10
N LEU A 266 -5.93 -10.93 6.54
CA LEU A 266 -6.34 -10.49 7.87
C LEU A 266 -5.72 -11.38 8.95
N GLU A 267 -5.81 -12.70 8.80
CA GLU A 267 -5.19 -13.70 9.69
C GLU A 267 -3.69 -13.47 9.87
N HIS A 268 -2.97 -13.25 8.77
CA HIS A 268 -1.52 -12.97 8.77
C HIS A 268 -1.13 -11.71 9.55
N ASN A 269 -2.04 -10.74 9.65
CA ASN A 269 -1.81 -9.49 10.37
C ASN A 269 -2.40 -9.51 11.79
N MET A 270 -3.36 -10.40 12.08
CA MET A 270 -4.21 -10.42 13.29
C MET A 270 -3.43 -10.45 14.61
N HIS A 271 -2.44 -11.34 14.73
CA HIS A 271 -1.83 -11.69 16.02
C HIS A 271 -0.56 -10.92 16.38
N LYS A 272 -0.03 -10.07 15.50
CA LYS A 272 1.27 -9.41 15.69
C LYS A 272 1.10 -7.95 16.07
N GLU A 273 1.40 -7.55 17.29
CA GLU A 273 1.18 -6.16 17.72
C GLU A 273 1.91 -5.13 16.83
N SER A 274 3.11 -5.47 16.37
CA SER A 274 3.89 -4.70 15.38
C SER A 274 3.18 -4.43 14.05
N ARG A 275 2.08 -5.14 13.78
CA ARG A 275 1.29 -5.04 12.54
C ARG A 275 -0.06 -4.39 12.73
N ARG A 276 -0.29 -3.69 13.85
CA ARG A 276 -1.57 -3.01 14.13
C ARG A 276 -1.99 -2.05 13.01
N GLU A 277 -1.06 -1.26 12.49
CA GLU A 277 -1.35 -0.34 11.37
C GLU A 277 -1.73 -1.10 10.10
N ILE A 278 -1.00 -2.16 9.78
CA ILE A 278 -1.27 -2.99 8.58
C ILE A 278 -2.60 -3.72 8.73
N ARG A 279 -2.93 -4.22 9.94
CA ARG A 279 -4.25 -4.80 10.25
C ARG A 279 -5.37 -3.83 9.95
N TYR A 280 -5.25 -2.58 10.42
CA TYR A 280 -6.26 -1.56 10.20
C TYR A 280 -6.51 -1.36 8.69
N TYR A 281 -5.45 -1.15 7.89
CA TYR A 281 -5.59 -0.98 6.44
C TYR A 281 -6.11 -2.23 5.72
N ALA A 282 -5.73 -3.42 6.16
CA ALA A 282 -6.24 -4.67 5.61
C ALA A 282 -7.73 -4.87 5.93
N PHE A 283 -8.12 -4.66 7.19
CA PHE A 283 -9.51 -4.77 7.65
C PHE A 283 -10.39 -3.77 6.91
N ASN A 284 -10.00 -2.49 6.88
CA ASN A 284 -10.75 -1.45 6.19
C ASN A 284 -10.91 -1.77 4.69
N PHE A 285 -9.85 -2.25 4.03
CA PHE A 285 -9.91 -2.67 2.63
C PHE A 285 -10.89 -3.83 2.40
N CYS A 286 -10.77 -4.91 3.18
CA CYS A 286 -11.65 -6.07 3.02
C CYS A 286 -13.11 -5.74 3.33
N ASN A 287 -13.36 -4.84 4.28
CA ASN A 287 -14.70 -4.41 4.65
C ASN A 287 -15.33 -3.51 3.57
N GLN A 288 -14.56 -2.60 2.96
CA GLN A 288 -15.02 -1.82 1.81
C GLN A 288 -15.25 -2.68 0.57
N PHE A 289 -14.42 -3.71 0.36
CA PHE A 289 -14.64 -4.71 -0.69
C PHE A 289 -16.00 -5.39 -0.49
N LEU A 290 -16.31 -5.84 0.73
CA LEU A 290 -17.62 -6.38 1.10
C LEU A 290 -18.75 -5.37 0.85
N GLY A 291 -18.54 -4.10 1.22
CA GLY A 291 -19.50 -3.01 1.01
C GLY A 291 -19.92 -2.86 -0.45
N LEU A 292 -18.96 -2.90 -1.39
CA LEU A 292 -19.27 -2.83 -2.84
C LEU A 292 -20.08 -4.04 -3.32
N LEU A 293 -19.81 -5.25 -2.79
CA LEU A 293 -20.60 -6.43 -3.14
C LEU A 293 -22.03 -6.34 -2.58
N LEU A 294 -22.19 -5.86 -1.35
CA LEU A 294 -23.50 -5.63 -0.72
C LEU A 294 -24.30 -4.57 -1.50
N GLN A 295 -23.67 -3.47 -1.88
CA GLN A 295 -24.29 -2.44 -2.71
C GLN A 295 -24.79 -3.01 -4.03
N LYS A 296 -23.99 -3.85 -4.70
CA LYS A 296 -24.44 -4.52 -5.93
C LYS A 296 -25.61 -5.47 -5.70
N CYS A 297 -25.61 -6.23 -4.59
CA CYS A 297 -26.75 -7.06 -4.20
C CYS A 297 -28.01 -6.23 -3.95
N ASN A 298 -27.89 -5.09 -3.27
CA ASN A 298 -28.99 -4.15 -3.04
C ASN A 298 -29.58 -3.64 -4.36
N GLN A 299 -28.73 -3.20 -5.30
CA GLN A 299 -29.16 -2.75 -6.64
C GLN A 299 -29.86 -3.86 -7.46
N LEU A 300 -29.33 -5.08 -7.42
CA LEU A 300 -29.97 -6.23 -8.09
C LEU A 300 -31.34 -6.50 -7.48
N TYR A 301 -31.46 -6.42 -6.15
CA TYR A 301 -32.73 -6.63 -5.47
C TYR A 301 -33.77 -5.55 -5.80
N GLU A 302 -33.37 -4.27 -5.79
CA GLU A 302 -34.26 -3.17 -6.21
C GLU A 302 -34.80 -3.35 -7.63
N THR A 303 -33.99 -3.94 -8.51
CA THR A 303 -34.38 -4.23 -9.90
C THR A 303 -35.50 -5.28 -9.97
N PHE A 304 -35.54 -6.23 -9.03
CA PHE A 304 -36.53 -7.31 -9.03
C PHE A 304 -37.95 -6.81 -8.75
N LYS A 305 -38.15 -5.73 -7.97
CA LYS A 305 -39.48 -5.14 -7.67
C LYS A 305 -40.55 -6.13 -7.18
N VAL A 306 -40.16 -7.25 -6.53
CA VAL A 306 -41.11 -8.23 -5.98
C VAL A 306 -40.76 -8.55 -4.52
N ASP A 307 -41.79 -8.76 -3.69
CA ASP A 307 -41.65 -9.20 -2.29
C ASP A 307 -41.24 -10.67 -2.16
N ILE A 308 -41.51 -11.49 -3.19
CA ILE A 308 -41.17 -12.91 -3.28
C ILE A 308 -40.32 -13.13 -4.54
N LEU A 309 -39.17 -13.76 -4.40
CA LEU A 309 -38.29 -14.06 -5.54
C LEU A 309 -38.84 -15.24 -6.35
N ASP A 310 -39.01 -15.02 -7.65
CA ASP A 310 -39.36 -16.08 -8.58
C ASP A 310 -38.18 -17.01 -8.87
N SER A 311 -38.50 -18.14 -9.50
CA SER A 311 -37.55 -19.22 -9.73
C SER A 311 -36.35 -18.86 -10.63
N GLU A 312 -36.49 -17.84 -11.48
CA GLU A 312 -35.40 -17.27 -12.30
C GLU A 312 -34.50 -16.33 -11.49
N MET A 313 -35.08 -15.56 -10.56
CA MET A 313 -34.33 -14.65 -9.68
C MET A 313 -33.46 -15.41 -8.68
N LEU A 314 -33.96 -16.54 -8.16
CA LEU A 314 -33.19 -17.46 -7.31
C LEU A 314 -31.99 -18.07 -8.04
N CYS A 315 -32.07 -18.19 -9.36
CA CYS A 315 -30.99 -18.67 -10.24
C CYS A 315 -30.11 -17.54 -10.79
N HIS A 316 -30.31 -16.28 -10.38
CA HIS A 316 -29.55 -15.17 -10.94
C HIS A 316 -28.06 -15.38 -10.70
N ALA A 317 -27.29 -15.52 -11.79
CA ALA A 317 -25.91 -15.98 -11.73
C ALA A 317 -25.00 -15.00 -10.96
N ASP A 318 -25.14 -13.70 -11.22
CA ASP A 318 -24.34 -12.67 -10.53
C ASP A 318 -24.67 -12.62 -9.04
N LEU A 319 -25.96 -12.51 -8.68
CA LEU A 319 -26.40 -12.52 -7.28
C LEU A 319 -25.87 -13.74 -6.52
N ASN A 320 -26.05 -14.97 -7.06
CA ASN A 320 -25.52 -16.17 -6.42
C ASN A 320 -23.99 -16.12 -6.25
N THR A 321 -23.28 -15.62 -7.26
CA THR A 321 -21.82 -15.46 -7.21
C THR A 321 -21.40 -14.50 -6.10
N LEU A 322 -22.07 -13.36 -5.96
CA LEU A 322 -21.78 -12.38 -4.91
C LEU A 322 -22.11 -12.91 -3.51
N LEU A 323 -23.25 -13.58 -3.36
CA LEU A 323 -23.66 -14.17 -2.08
C LEU A 323 -22.68 -15.23 -1.58
N GLN A 324 -22.03 -16.00 -2.47
CA GLN A 324 -21.01 -16.97 -2.08
C GLN A 324 -19.82 -16.29 -1.37
N TYR A 325 -19.34 -15.15 -1.89
CA TYR A 325 -18.32 -14.36 -1.21
C TYR A 325 -18.83 -13.85 0.13
N ILE A 326 -20.01 -13.21 0.13
CA ILE A 326 -20.59 -12.56 1.31
C ILE A 326 -20.76 -13.58 2.44
N ASN A 327 -21.28 -14.76 2.13
CA ASN A 327 -21.45 -15.85 3.09
C ASN A 327 -20.12 -16.27 3.74
N VAL A 328 -19.07 -16.52 2.95
CA VAL A 328 -17.76 -16.93 3.49
C VAL A 328 -17.14 -15.83 4.34
N TYR A 329 -17.15 -14.58 3.86
CA TYR A 329 -16.54 -13.47 4.56
C TYR A 329 -17.28 -13.13 5.87
N MET A 330 -18.62 -13.08 5.85
CA MET A 330 -19.43 -12.80 7.04
C MET A 330 -19.33 -13.91 8.09
N ASP A 331 -19.27 -15.17 7.67
CA ASP A 331 -19.07 -16.31 8.59
C ASP A 331 -17.72 -16.22 9.32
N TRP A 332 -16.66 -15.79 8.62
CA TRP A 332 -15.37 -15.50 9.24
C TRP A 332 -15.43 -14.25 10.14
N LEU A 333 -16.01 -13.16 9.65
CA LEU A 333 -16.11 -11.88 10.35
C LEU A 333 -16.89 -12.00 11.66
N ALA A 334 -17.93 -12.84 11.71
CA ALA A 334 -18.71 -13.11 12.92
C ALA A 334 -17.91 -13.81 14.03
N ARG A 335 -16.85 -14.54 13.68
CA ARG A 335 -15.96 -15.25 14.62
C ARG A 335 -14.80 -14.38 15.09
N HIS A 336 -14.47 -13.31 14.36
CA HIS A 336 -13.32 -12.44 14.60
C HIS A 336 -13.79 -11.00 14.83
N VAL A 337 -14.43 -10.79 15.97
CA VAL A 337 -15.02 -9.49 16.36
C VAL A 337 -14.07 -8.62 17.17
N ASP A 338 -12.97 -9.21 17.60
CA ASP A 338 -11.83 -8.55 18.22
C ASP A 338 -11.11 -7.60 17.26
N ILE A 339 -11.10 -7.89 15.96
CA ILE A 339 -10.46 -7.05 14.94
C ILE A 339 -11.36 -5.95 14.37
N TRP A 340 -12.63 -5.90 14.78
CA TRP A 340 -13.56 -4.87 14.30
C TRP A 340 -13.10 -3.51 14.81
N GLU A 341 -12.71 -2.63 13.90
CA GLU A 341 -12.21 -1.29 14.19
C GLU A 341 -12.99 -0.26 13.38
N SER A 342 -13.26 0.90 13.99
CA SER A 342 -13.84 2.04 13.29
C SER A 342 -12.86 2.58 12.24
N VAL A 343 -13.39 3.25 11.22
CA VAL A 343 -12.50 3.98 10.30
C VAL A 343 -11.80 5.10 11.09
N ARG A 344 -10.56 5.46 10.74
CA ARG A 344 -9.76 6.47 11.46
C ARG A 344 -9.79 7.84 10.79
N SER A 345 -10.11 7.90 9.51
CA SER A 345 -10.17 9.13 8.72
C SER A 345 -11.28 9.01 7.67
N GLU A 346 -12.01 10.09 7.42
CA GLU A 346 -13.00 10.18 6.35
C GLU A 346 -12.37 9.91 4.98
N GLU A 347 -11.09 10.26 4.80
CA GLU A 347 -10.35 9.97 3.57
C GLU A 347 -10.18 8.46 3.32
N HIS A 348 -10.30 7.63 4.36
CA HIS A 348 -10.21 6.19 4.20
C HIS A 348 -11.55 5.53 3.81
N ILE A 349 -12.63 6.31 3.71
CA ILE A 349 -13.99 5.84 3.38
C ILE A 349 -14.29 6.10 1.90
N ILE A 350 -14.49 5.02 1.15
CA ILE A 350 -15.03 5.04 -0.22
C ILE A 350 -16.48 4.58 -0.19
N ILE A 351 -16.75 3.51 0.56
CA ILE A 351 -18.08 2.98 0.79
C ILE A 351 -18.24 2.59 2.26
N ASP A 352 -19.38 2.93 2.83
CA ASP A 352 -19.74 2.46 4.16
C ASP A 352 -20.42 1.09 4.05
N CYS A 353 -19.66 0.04 4.31
CA CYS A 353 -20.14 -1.33 4.25
C CYS A 353 -21.26 -1.63 5.27
N TRP A 354 -21.30 -0.93 6.40
CA TRP A 354 -22.25 -1.21 7.47
C TRP A 354 -23.62 -0.64 7.12
N THR A 355 -23.65 0.55 6.52
CA THR A 355 -24.87 1.10 5.91
C THR A 355 -25.41 0.18 4.81
N GLU A 356 -24.54 -0.32 3.91
CA GLU A 356 -24.95 -1.26 2.86
C GLU A 356 -25.45 -2.60 3.43
N TRP A 357 -24.86 -3.06 4.54
CA TRP A 357 -25.32 -4.25 5.28
C TRP A 357 -26.72 -4.04 5.89
N GLU A 358 -27.00 -2.89 6.51
CA GLU A 358 -28.32 -2.59 7.06
C GLU A 358 -29.40 -2.60 5.97
N CYS A 359 -29.12 -1.97 4.82
CA CYS A 359 -29.99 -2.01 3.64
C CYS A 359 -30.25 -3.45 3.18
N PHE A 360 -29.19 -4.25 3.04
CA PHE A 360 -29.32 -5.64 2.62
C PHE A 360 -30.08 -6.49 3.63
N TYR A 361 -29.84 -6.28 4.93
CA TYR A 361 -30.54 -7.00 6.00
C TYR A 361 -32.04 -6.71 6.02
N GLN A 362 -32.47 -5.47 5.74
CA GLN A 362 -33.89 -5.15 5.63
C GLN A 362 -34.57 -6.00 4.55
N PHE A 363 -33.90 -6.24 3.43
CA PHE A 363 -34.36 -7.17 2.41
C PHE A 363 -34.42 -8.61 2.94
N LEU A 364 -33.34 -9.11 3.56
CA LEU A 364 -33.32 -10.48 4.11
C LEU A 364 -34.45 -10.71 5.11
N ARG A 365 -34.75 -9.71 5.94
CA ARG A 365 -35.84 -9.75 6.92
C ARG A 365 -37.23 -9.84 6.29
N ARG A 366 -37.44 -9.26 5.11
CA ARG A 366 -38.70 -9.39 4.35
C ARG A 366 -38.84 -10.78 3.73
N MET A 367 -37.73 -11.36 3.29
CA MET A 367 -37.69 -12.68 2.66
C MET A 367 -37.82 -13.85 3.64
N ILE A 368 -37.25 -13.75 4.84
CA ILE A 368 -37.18 -14.85 5.80
C ILE A 368 -38.33 -14.74 6.80
N ASP A 369 -39.32 -15.62 6.67
CA ASP A 369 -40.33 -15.80 7.72
C ASP A 369 -39.71 -16.53 8.95
N LYS A 370 -40.18 -16.19 10.16
CA LYS A 370 -39.74 -16.79 11.43
C LYS A 370 -39.90 -18.32 11.43
N SER A 371 -40.83 -18.86 10.64
CA SER A 371 -41.05 -20.30 10.49
C SER A 371 -39.95 -21.01 9.67
N ALA A 372 -39.27 -20.30 8.76
CA ALA A 372 -38.22 -20.85 7.89
C ALA A 372 -36.89 -21.09 8.61
N ILE A 373 -36.58 -20.25 9.62
CA ILE A 373 -35.37 -20.34 10.44
C ILE A 373 -35.30 -21.68 11.20
N ASN A 374 -36.45 -22.20 11.64
CA ASN A 374 -36.52 -23.41 12.47
C ASN A 374 -36.70 -24.71 11.66
N LYS A 375 -36.96 -24.64 10.35
CA LYS A 375 -37.33 -25.79 9.52
C LYS A 375 -36.28 -26.16 8.45
N SER A 376 -35.27 -25.32 8.20
CA SER A 376 -34.34 -25.55 7.09
C SER A 376 -33.35 -26.68 7.40
N PRO A 377 -33.26 -27.74 6.57
CA PRO A 377 -32.24 -28.76 6.73
C PRO A 377 -30.85 -28.16 6.50
N ARG A 378 -29.88 -28.53 7.34
CA ARG A 378 -28.47 -28.12 7.17
C ARG A 378 -27.93 -28.72 5.87
N ARG A 379 -27.80 -27.89 4.83
CA ARG A 379 -27.18 -28.25 3.55
C ARG A 379 -25.74 -27.73 3.52
N VAL A 380 -24.84 -28.54 2.93
CA VAL A 380 -23.46 -28.11 2.67
C VAL A 380 -23.47 -27.21 1.45
N LEU A 381 -22.86 -26.03 1.57
CA LEU A 381 -22.81 -25.04 0.50
C LEU A 381 -21.62 -25.27 -0.43
N GLU A 382 -21.76 -24.92 -1.71
CA GLU A 382 -20.68 -25.07 -2.70
C GLU A 382 -19.38 -24.37 -2.28
N GLU A 383 -19.50 -23.16 -1.74
CA GLU A 383 -18.37 -22.38 -1.24
C GLU A 383 -17.67 -23.02 -0.03
N GLU A 384 -18.40 -23.78 0.79
CA GLU A 384 -17.84 -24.53 1.92
C GLU A 384 -17.06 -25.75 1.41
N VAL A 385 -17.58 -26.43 0.39
CA VAL A 385 -16.88 -27.53 -0.29
C VAL A 385 -15.60 -27.01 -0.96
N TYR A 386 -15.68 -25.86 -1.64
CA TYR A 386 -14.55 -25.25 -2.35
C TYR A 386 -13.38 -24.88 -1.41
N LEU A 387 -13.71 -24.45 -0.19
CA LEU A 387 -12.75 -24.00 0.82
C LEU A 387 -12.50 -25.05 1.92
N LEU A 388 -12.87 -26.32 1.71
CA LEU A 388 -12.51 -27.39 2.63
C LEU A 388 -11.01 -27.38 2.93
N GLY A 389 -10.67 -27.57 4.21
CA GLY A 389 -9.30 -27.55 4.71
C GLY A 389 -8.70 -26.15 4.91
N PHE A 390 -9.39 -25.08 4.53
CA PHE A 390 -8.98 -23.71 4.84
C PHE A 390 -9.23 -23.40 6.32
N THR A 391 -8.17 -23.46 7.13
CA THR A 391 -8.23 -23.39 8.59
C THR A 391 -8.93 -22.15 9.16
N PRO A 392 -8.81 -20.92 8.59
CA PRO A 392 -9.50 -19.74 9.11
C PRO A 392 -11.02 -19.89 9.16
N ILE A 393 -11.61 -20.69 8.28
CA ILE A 393 -13.06 -20.92 8.24
C ILE A 393 -13.49 -22.32 8.67
N ALA A 394 -12.55 -23.15 9.12
CA ALA A 394 -12.87 -24.48 9.61
C ALA A 394 -13.70 -24.35 10.90
N SER A 395 -14.96 -24.81 10.85
CA SER A 395 -15.80 -24.85 12.05
C SER A 395 -15.18 -25.76 13.09
N THR A 396 -14.96 -25.26 14.30
CA THR A 396 -14.39 -25.96 15.46
C THR A 396 -15.13 -27.26 15.84
N THR A 397 -16.35 -27.45 15.33
CA THR A 397 -17.22 -28.62 15.60
C THR A 397 -17.14 -29.75 14.56
N ASN A 398 -16.40 -29.61 13.44
CA ASN A 398 -16.50 -30.55 12.30
C ASN A 398 -15.30 -31.47 12.07
N ASN A 399 -14.39 -31.62 13.03
CA ASN A 399 -13.24 -32.53 12.88
C ASN A 399 -13.60 -34.03 12.94
N GLY A 400 -14.88 -34.40 13.15
CA GLY A 400 -15.26 -35.80 13.40
C GLY A 400 -16.29 -36.45 12.49
N SER A 401 -17.13 -35.71 11.74
CA SER A 401 -18.37 -36.32 11.17
C SER A 401 -18.82 -35.87 9.79
N VAL A 402 -18.10 -34.98 9.10
CA VAL A 402 -18.51 -34.48 7.76
C VAL A 402 -18.13 -35.46 6.62
N GLN A 403 -17.41 -36.54 6.92
CA GLN A 403 -17.16 -37.62 5.95
C GLN A 403 -18.37 -38.56 5.72
N LYS A 404 -19.57 -38.23 6.21
CA LYS A 404 -20.77 -38.95 5.79
C LYS A 404 -21.21 -38.41 4.43
N HIS A 405 -20.91 -39.18 3.38
CA HIS A 405 -21.42 -39.02 2.01
C HIS A 405 -21.80 -37.58 1.64
N ILE A 406 -20.79 -36.77 1.30
CA ILE A 406 -21.05 -35.58 0.48
C ILE A 406 -21.48 -36.15 -0.87
N ASP A 407 -22.78 -36.33 -1.07
CA ASP A 407 -23.31 -36.56 -2.40
C ASP A 407 -22.92 -35.35 -3.23
N MET A 408 -21.90 -35.55 -4.09
CA MET A 408 -21.37 -34.55 -5.01
C MET A 408 -22.35 -34.31 -6.18
N HIS A 409 -23.65 -34.43 -5.92
CA HIS A 409 -24.68 -34.01 -6.84
C HIS A 409 -24.67 -32.47 -6.84
N THR A 410 -24.35 -31.90 -8.00
CA THR A 410 -24.49 -30.48 -8.31
C THR A 410 -25.84 -29.98 -7.83
N SER A 411 -25.87 -29.33 -6.67
CA SER A 411 -27.09 -28.77 -6.11
C SER A 411 -27.44 -27.55 -6.95
N ASN A 412 -28.64 -27.54 -7.52
CA ASN A 412 -29.14 -26.43 -8.34
C ASN A 412 -29.07 -25.11 -7.55
N ASP A 413 -28.72 -23.99 -8.19
CA ASP A 413 -28.59 -22.66 -7.55
C ASP A 413 -29.81 -22.34 -6.65
N ARG A 414 -31.02 -22.78 -7.04
CA ARG A 414 -32.27 -22.64 -6.26
C ARG A 414 -32.19 -23.28 -4.87
N GLU A 415 -31.61 -24.47 -4.79
CA GLU A 415 -31.49 -25.21 -3.54
C GLU A 415 -30.39 -24.66 -2.62
N GLN A 416 -29.37 -24.04 -3.21
CA GLN A 416 -28.25 -23.42 -2.52
C GLN A 416 -28.59 -22.01 -2.01
N PHE A 417 -29.50 -21.30 -2.69
CA PHE A 417 -29.85 -19.92 -2.39
C PHE A 417 -30.38 -19.72 -0.96
N PHE A 418 -31.45 -20.41 -0.58
CA PHE A 418 -32.06 -20.22 0.74
C PHE A 418 -31.15 -20.60 1.92
N PRO A 419 -30.44 -21.75 1.92
CA PRO A 419 -29.48 -22.07 2.97
C PRO A 419 -28.37 -21.02 3.11
N ARG A 420 -27.89 -20.46 1.99
CA ARG A 420 -26.90 -19.38 1.98
C ARG A 420 -27.45 -18.09 2.60
N ILE A 421 -28.65 -17.69 2.20
CA ILE A 421 -29.34 -16.52 2.74
C ILE A 421 -29.57 -16.65 4.26
N LEU A 422 -29.93 -17.84 4.75
CA LEU A 422 -30.09 -18.07 6.19
C LEU A 422 -28.77 -17.92 6.97
N LYS A 423 -27.64 -18.41 6.44
CA LYS A 423 -26.33 -18.21 7.06
C LYS A 423 -25.95 -16.73 7.09
N ILE A 424 -26.15 -16.00 6.00
CA ILE A 424 -25.89 -14.56 5.94
C ILE A 424 -26.80 -13.82 6.92
N TYR A 425 -28.09 -14.15 6.98
CA TYR A 425 -29.03 -13.54 7.93
C TYR A 425 -28.59 -13.71 9.39
N ALA A 426 -28.02 -14.87 9.75
CA ALA A 426 -27.54 -15.13 11.10
C ALA A 426 -26.39 -14.19 11.54
N PHE A 427 -25.66 -13.58 10.60
CA PHE A 427 -24.62 -12.58 10.91
C PHE A 427 -25.17 -11.37 11.68
N HIS A 428 -26.43 -10.99 11.43
CA HIS A 428 -27.02 -9.78 12.00
C HIS A 428 -26.96 -9.75 13.53
N LYS A 429 -27.16 -10.90 14.18
CA LYS A 429 -27.09 -11.01 15.64
C LYS A 429 -25.72 -10.59 16.19
N GLN A 430 -24.65 -10.92 15.46
CA GLN A 430 -23.30 -10.53 15.86
C GLN A 430 -23.02 -9.05 15.56
N TYR A 431 -23.56 -8.53 14.47
CA TYR A 431 -23.51 -7.11 14.13
C TYR A 431 -24.17 -6.23 15.20
N GLU A 432 -25.43 -6.49 15.57
CA GLU A 432 -26.16 -5.72 16.59
C GLU A 432 -25.41 -5.68 17.93
N LYS A 433 -24.82 -6.81 18.33
CA LYS A 433 -24.07 -6.92 19.59
C LYS A 433 -22.82 -6.03 19.63
N ASN A 434 -22.24 -5.68 18.47
CA ASN A 434 -20.93 -5.03 18.39
C ASN A 434 -20.94 -3.71 17.61
N GLN A 435 -22.12 -3.18 17.28
CA GLN A 435 -22.28 -1.93 16.53
C GLN A 435 -21.57 -0.74 17.18
N THR A 436 -21.49 -0.71 18.51
CA THR A 436 -20.81 0.36 19.27
C THR A 436 -19.31 0.44 18.99
N LYS A 437 -18.66 -0.66 18.60
CA LYS A 437 -17.22 -0.67 18.22
C LYS A 437 -16.95 0.00 16.88
N LEU A 438 -17.98 0.17 16.06
CA LEU A 438 -17.88 0.63 14.67
C LEU A 438 -18.14 2.15 14.55
N GLN A 439 -18.58 2.80 15.62
CA GLN A 439 -18.79 4.24 15.65
C GLN A 439 -17.45 4.97 15.61
N MET A 440 -17.33 5.95 14.72
CA MET A 440 -16.18 6.86 14.67
C MET A 440 -16.02 7.52 16.04
N ARG A 441 -14.90 7.26 16.72
CA ARG A 441 -14.58 8.03 17.92
C ARG A 441 -14.03 9.39 17.51
N ASN A 442 -14.68 10.45 17.95
CA ASN A 442 -14.14 11.81 17.93
C ASN A 442 -13.08 11.98 19.03
N ASP A 443 -12.18 11.00 19.18
CA ASP A 443 -11.12 11.07 20.17
C ASP A 443 -10.07 12.04 19.62
N THR A 444 -10.02 13.21 20.25
CA THR A 444 -8.98 14.19 20.03
C THR A 444 -7.67 13.50 20.42
N PHE A 445 -6.79 13.24 19.44
CA PHE A 445 -5.50 12.58 19.63
C PHE A 445 -4.82 13.07 20.92
N THR A 446 -4.72 12.22 21.94
CA THR A 446 -4.08 12.59 23.20
C THR A 446 -2.58 12.29 23.12
N LEU A 447 -1.77 13.17 23.71
CA LEU A 447 -0.31 13.07 23.74
C LEU A 447 0.18 11.76 24.40
N GLU A 448 -0.65 11.16 25.26
CA GLU A 448 -0.39 9.89 25.96
C GLU A 448 -0.49 8.68 25.03
N GLU A 449 -1.37 8.68 24.03
CA GLU A 449 -1.45 7.61 23.03
C GLU A 449 -0.29 7.65 22.05
N LEU A 450 0.20 8.86 21.72
CA LEU A 450 1.39 9.04 20.89
C LEU A 450 2.65 8.53 21.63
N ASN A 451 2.78 8.86 22.91
CA ASN A 451 3.88 8.39 23.75
C ASN A 451 3.82 6.86 23.94
N GLY A 452 2.64 6.28 24.14
CA GLY A 452 2.46 4.84 24.23
C GLY A 452 2.78 4.10 22.91
N ALA A 453 2.41 4.68 21.76
CA ALA A 453 2.77 4.13 20.46
C ALA A 453 4.28 4.23 20.17
N MET A 454 4.91 5.31 20.62
CA MET A 454 6.35 5.55 20.47
C MET A 454 7.19 4.62 21.36
N GLU A 455 6.79 4.39 22.61
CA GLU A 455 7.42 3.39 23.49
C GLU A 455 7.28 1.97 22.92
N LYS A 456 6.13 1.64 22.32
CA LYS A 456 5.90 0.31 21.70
C LYS A 456 6.75 0.10 20.45
N ALA A 457 6.88 1.12 19.61
CA ALA A 457 7.72 1.07 18.42
C ALA A 457 9.21 0.89 18.78
N LEU A 458 9.67 1.55 19.85
CA LEU A 458 11.02 1.37 20.39
C LEU A 458 11.26 -0.05 20.92
N CYS A 459 10.28 -0.66 21.60
CA CYS A 459 10.39 -2.05 22.07
C CYS A 459 10.42 -3.08 20.93
N THR A 460 9.77 -2.79 19.80
CA THR A 460 9.70 -3.71 18.65
C THR A 460 11.03 -3.79 17.89
N LEU A 461 11.80 -2.69 17.86
CA LEU A 461 13.11 -2.64 17.23
C LEU A 461 14.18 -3.45 18.00
N ASP A 462 14.04 -3.61 19.32
CA ASP A 462 14.92 -4.48 20.11
C ASP A 462 14.55 -5.98 19.97
N SER A 463 13.32 -6.34 19.56
CA SER A 463 12.89 -7.75 19.41
C SER A 463 13.14 -8.37 18.03
N ASP A 464 13.22 -7.56 16.96
CA ASP A 464 13.37 -8.07 15.59
C ASP A 464 14.81 -8.52 15.23
N GLU A 465 15.80 -8.31 16.11
CA GLU A 465 17.16 -8.87 15.93
C GLU A 465 17.37 -10.24 16.61
N ASP A 466 16.55 -10.63 17.58
CA ASP A 466 16.73 -11.91 18.30
C ASP A 466 16.11 -13.11 17.54
N ASP A 467 15.07 -12.88 16.72
CA ASP A 467 14.33 -13.94 16.00
C ASP A 467 15.02 -14.48 14.73
N ASN A 468 16.18 -13.93 14.34
CA ASN A 468 16.99 -14.43 13.21
C ASN A 468 18.10 -15.40 13.63
N SER A 469 18.20 -15.77 14.91
CA SER A 469 19.29 -16.63 15.41
C SER A 469 18.89 -18.07 15.73
N GLU A 470 17.59 -18.40 15.79
CA GLU A 470 17.11 -19.77 15.97
C GLU A 470 16.46 -20.29 14.69
N ASN A 471 17.27 -20.78 13.75
CA ASN A 471 16.96 -21.87 12.81
C ASN A 471 18.07 -22.00 11.75
N ILE A 472 19.27 -22.39 12.17
CA ILE A 472 20.25 -23.03 11.28
C ILE A 472 20.41 -24.47 11.77
N VAL A 473 19.52 -25.34 11.31
CA VAL A 473 19.77 -26.79 11.36
C VAL A 473 20.76 -27.10 10.24
N VAL A 474 22.04 -27.17 10.59
CA VAL A 474 23.06 -27.79 9.75
C VAL A 474 22.83 -29.30 9.80
N ASN A 475 22.33 -29.87 8.71
CA ASN A 475 22.46 -31.30 8.46
C ASN A 475 23.95 -31.62 8.27
N GLY A 476 24.51 -32.44 9.15
CA GLY A 476 25.88 -32.95 9.07
C GLY A 476 26.08 -34.11 10.04
N GLU A 477 25.90 -35.31 9.50
CA GLU A 477 26.32 -36.65 9.94
C GLU A 477 27.04 -36.83 11.30
N SER A 478 26.50 -37.76 12.10
CA SER A 478 27.13 -38.32 13.30
C SER A 478 27.72 -39.70 13.02
N VAL A 479 29.04 -39.90 13.16
CA VAL A 479 29.66 -41.20 13.49
C VAL A 479 30.97 -41.00 14.29
N ASP A 480 31.08 -41.78 15.38
CA ASP A 480 32.25 -42.27 16.13
C ASP A 480 33.04 -41.42 17.16
N LEU A 481 32.70 -41.69 18.44
CA LEU A 481 33.52 -42.33 19.49
C LEU A 481 35.06 -42.22 19.42
N THR A 482 35.69 -41.70 20.50
CA THR A 482 36.56 -42.49 21.41
C THR A 482 37.03 -41.70 22.63
N LEU A 483 36.95 -42.36 23.79
CA LEU A 483 37.56 -41.99 25.08
C LEU A 483 38.99 -42.53 25.16
N LYS A 484 39.89 -41.79 25.84
CA LYS A 484 41.08 -42.15 26.66
C LYS A 484 42.14 -41.03 26.55
N GLU A 485 42.86 -40.57 27.56
CA GLU A 485 42.99 -40.92 28.98
C GLU A 485 43.71 -39.74 29.70
N MET A 486 43.28 -39.46 30.95
CA MET A 486 44.10 -39.20 32.14
C MET A 486 45.37 -38.33 32.10
N ASN A 487 45.36 -37.17 32.78
CA ASN A 487 45.91 -37.00 34.15
C ASN A 487 46.07 -35.52 34.58
N THR A 488 45.87 -35.30 35.89
CA THR A 488 46.20 -34.12 36.74
C THR A 488 45.18 -32.95 36.87
N THR A 489 44.69 -32.82 38.11
CA THR A 489 44.04 -31.69 38.82
C THR A 489 42.84 -31.00 38.15
N LYS A 490 41.65 -31.33 38.66
CA LYS A 490 40.31 -31.05 38.09
C LYS A 490 39.54 -29.86 38.68
N THR A 491 40.14 -29.04 39.56
CA THR A 491 39.41 -27.92 40.19
C THR A 491 39.78 -26.54 39.65
N ASP A 492 41.03 -26.29 39.25
CA ASP A 492 41.44 -24.94 38.81
C ASP A 492 41.15 -24.62 37.34
N ARG A 493 41.05 -25.64 36.46
CA ARG A 493 40.86 -25.40 35.00
C ARG A 493 39.43 -25.08 34.58
N ILE A 494 38.44 -25.41 35.40
CA ILE A 494 37.01 -25.16 35.08
C ILE A 494 36.65 -23.72 35.41
N GLU A 495 37.15 -23.19 36.54
CA GLU A 495 36.96 -21.79 36.91
C GLU A 495 37.69 -20.85 35.94
N ASP A 496 38.94 -21.15 35.57
CA ASP A 496 39.69 -20.31 34.62
C ASP A 496 39.09 -20.29 33.21
N ALA A 497 38.54 -21.42 32.74
CA ALA A 497 37.85 -21.47 31.44
C ALA A 497 36.54 -20.69 31.46
N GLN A 498 35.76 -20.80 32.55
CA GLN A 498 34.52 -20.04 32.73
C GLN A 498 34.78 -18.54 32.91
N ILE A 499 35.81 -18.17 33.70
CA ILE A 499 36.21 -16.77 33.91
C ILE A 499 36.75 -16.17 32.62
N SER A 500 37.53 -16.91 31.83
CA SER A 500 38.01 -16.46 30.52
C SER A 500 36.87 -16.28 29.52
N GLN A 501 35.89 -17.18 29.51
CA GLN A 501 34.70 -17.08 28.65
C GLN A 501 33.78 -15.93 29.08
N LEU A 502 33.60 -15.71 30.38
CA LEU A 502 32.85 -14.57 30.92
C LEU A 502 33.58 -13.24 30.68
N SER A 503 34.91 -13.20 30.79
CA SER A 503 35.69 -12.00 30.49
C SER A 503 35.65 -11.65 29.00
N LYS A 504 35.64 -12.66 28.11
CA LYS A 504 35.47 -12.46 26.68
C LYS A 504 34.07 -11.94 26.36
N ARG A 505 33.03 -12.55 26.95
CA ARG A 505 31.64 -12.14 26.79
C ARG A 505 31.38 -10.73 27.36
N LYS A 506 32.02 -10.36 28.47
CA LYS A 506 31.99 -9.01 29.03
C LYS A 506 32.62 -7.99 28.09
N LYS A 507 33.80 -8.28 27.53
CA LYS A 507 34.45 -7.40 26.54
C LYS A 507 33.62 -7.24 25.26
N GLU A 508 32.99 -8.31 24.78
CA GLU A 508 32.08 -8.24 23.63
C GLU A 508 30.83 -7.41 23.93
N LEU A 509 30.24 -7.57 25.12
CA LEU A 509 29.10 -6.78 25.56
C LEU A 509 29.45 -5.29 25.76
N GLU A 510 30.62 -5.00 26.31
CA GLU A 510 31.12 -3.62 26.46
C GLU A 510 31.42 -2.98 25.09
N ALA A 511 32.01 -3.72 24.16
CA ALA A 511 32.21 -3.25 22.79
C ALA A 511 30.87 -3.00 22.07
N ARG A 512 29.90 -3.90 22.22
CA ARG A 512 28.55 -3.75 21.63
C ARG A 512 27.78 -2.58 22.27
N SER A 513 27.93 -2.37 23.58
CA SER A 513 27.37 -1.22 24.30
C SER A 513 28.00 0.10 23.84
N ASN A 514 29.32 0.14 23.64
CA ASN A 514 30.01 1.33 23.15
C ASN A 514 29.67 1.65 21.70
N VAL A 515 29.49 0.64 20.84
CA VAL A 515 28.97 0.83 19.49
C VAL A 515 27.52 1.31 19.51
N LYS A 516 26.65 0.77 20.39
CA LYS A 516 25.27 1.25 20.59
C LYS A 516 25.24 2.70 21.07
N LYS A 517 26.12 3.09 22.00
CA LYS A 517 26.26 4.49 22.44
C LYS A 517 26.74 5.42 21.32
N MET A 518 27.73 4.99 20.54
CA MET A 518 28.27 5.78 19.43
C MET A 518 27.25 5.92 18.28
N TYR A 519 26.49 4.86 18.01
CA TYR A 519 25.37 4.86 17.08
C TYR A 519 24.25 5.77 17.59
N ASN A 520 23.84 5.67 18.86
CA ASN A 520 22.81 6.52 19.44
C ASN A 520 23.22 8.00 19.48
N ALA A 521 24.49 8.32 19.76
CA ALA A 521 24.97 9.70 19.72
C ALA A 521 24.96 10.25 18.28
N LYS A 522 25.37 9.46 17.29
CA LYS A 522 25.23 9.82 15.87
C LYS A 522 23.77 9.90 15.43
N LEU A 523 22.91 9.03 15.95
CA LEU A 523 21.49 9.02 15.68
C LEU A 523 20.83 10.26 16.28
N GLU A 524 21.16 10.67 17.50
CA GLU A 524 20.69 11.94 18.11
C GLU A 524 21.19 13.16 17.33
N GLU A 525 22.44 13.13 16.85
CA GLU A 525 22.99 14.18 15.99
C GLU A 525 22.25 14.24 14.64
N ILE A 526 21.95 13.09 14.03
CA ILE A 526 21.17 12.98 12.78
C ILE A 526 19.69 13.35 13.02
N LEU A 527 19.08 12.93 14.14
CA LEU A 527 17.69 13.22 14.51
C LEU A 527 17.48 14.71 14.77
N LYS A 528 18.49 15.43 15.27
CA LYS A 528 18.50 16.91 15.30
C LYS A 528 18.34 17.55 13.92
N PHE A 529 18.70 16.84 12.84
CA PHE A 529 18.58 17.31 11.45
C PHE A 529 17.43 16.64 10.67
N VAL A 530 16.82 15.55 11.17
CA VAL A 530 15.89 14.71 10.39
C VAL A 530 14.40 14.99 10.64
N ASP A 531 14.02 15.65 11.75
CA ASP A 531 12.59 15.83 12.10
C ASP A 531 12.02 17.26 12.03
N THR A 532 12.81 18.28 11.69
CA THR A 532 12.25 19.63 11.53
C THR A 532 11.65 19.78 10.13
N THR A 533 10.34 19.49 9.99
CA THR A 533 9.59 19.96 8.81
C THR A 533 9.63 21.49 8.81
N VAL A 534 10.21 22.09 7.77
CA VAL A 534 10.30 23.55 7.61
C VAL A 534 9.02 24.04 6.94
N TYR A 535 8.28 24.91 7.62
CA TYR A 535 7.09 25.58 7.13
C TYR A 535 7.43 27.02 6.76
N ILE A 536 7.28 27.38 5.49
CA ILE A 536 7.60 28.71 4.99
C ILE A 536 6.33 29.42 4.56
N GLU A 537 5.95 30.49 5.26
CA GLU A 537 4.89 31.41 4.87
C GLU A 537 5.48 32.54 4.03
N VAL A 538 5.10 32.60 2.75
CA VAL A 538 5.65 33.56 1.79
C VAL A 538 4.65 34.69 1.58
N ARG A 539 5.07 35.93 1.85
CA ARG A 539 4.31 37.18 1.64
C ARG A 539 5.08 38.11 0.71
N PRO A 540 5.10 37.85 -0.61
CA PRO A 540 6.02 38.52 -1.53
C PRO A 540 5.91 40.04 -1.48
N LYS A 541 7.05 40.71 -1.27
CA LYS A 541 7.19 42.17 -1.29
C LYS A 541 8.52 42.59 -1.90
N TYR A 542 9.59 41.87 -1.59
CA TYR A 542 10.92 42.10 -2.16
C TYR A 542 11.23 41.03 -3.19
N LEU A 543 11.48 41.45 -4.43
CA LEU A 543 11.78 40.57 -5.56
C LEU A 543 13.23 40.79 -5.96
N MET A 544 14.02 39.72 -6.05
CA MET A 544 15.43 39.83 -6.40
C MET A 544 15.75 38.94 -7.62
N PRO A 545 16.06 39.53 -8.78
CA PRO A 545 16.49 38.80 -9.96
C PRO A 545 18.00 38.50 -9.94
N ASP A 546 18.40 37.47 -10.68
CA ASP A 546 19.77 37.34 -11.19
C ASP A 546 19.94 38.14 -12.50
N THR A 547 21.16 38.18 -13.03
CA THR A 547 21.48 38.99 -14.23
C THR A 547 20.71 38.53 -15.46
N ASN A 548 20.66 37.21 -15.72
CA ASN A 548 19.99 36.66 -16.90
C ASN A 548 18.48 36.92 -16.84
N CYS A 549 17.85 36.63 -15.71
CA CYS A 549 16.42 36.86 -15.54
C CYS A 549 16.07 38.35 -15.61
N PHE A 550 16.94 39.24 -15.11
CA PHE A 550 16.70 40.67 -15.21
C PHE A 550 16.77 41.18 -16.66
N ILE A 551 17.72 40.68 -17.45
CA ILE A 551 17.84 41.00 -18.89
C ILE A 551 16.63 40.46 -19.66
N ASP A 552 16.31 39.18 -19.48
CA ASP A 552 15.27 38.50 -20.26
C ASP A 552 13.85 38.98 -19.90
N CYS A 553 13.64 39.38 -18.65
CA CYS A 553 12.31 39.74 -18.12
C CYS A 553 12.18 41.22 -17.74
N LEU A 554 13.02 42.12 -18.27
CA LEU A 554 13.01 43.55 -17.91
C LEU A 554 11.63 44.20 -18.09
N ASP A 555 10.99 43.97 -19.24
CA ASP A 555 9.67 44.54 -19.55
C ASP A 555 8.59 44.05 -18.57
N ASP A 556 8.71 42.81 -18.11
CA ASP A 556 7.79 42.23 -17.13
C ASP A 556 8.02 42.78 -15.73
N PHE A 557 9.27 43.00 -15.31
CA PHE A 557 9.56 43.72 -14.06
C PHE A 557 9.03 45.16 -14.11
N GLN A 558 9.21 45.86 -15.23
CA GLN A 558 8.67 47.21 -15.41
C GLN A 558 7.14 47.24 -15.30
N LYS A 559 6.44 46.33 -15.99
CA LYS A 559 4.99 46.19 -15.90
C LYS A 559 4.54 45.86 -14.47
N LEU A 560 5.22 44.92 -13.81
CA LEU A 560 4.90 44.48 -12.47
C LEU A 560 5.01 45.63 -11.45
N ILE A 561 6.13 46.36 -11.47
CA ILE A 561 6.40 47.47 -10.53
C ILE A 561 5.48 48.68 -10.80
N ASN A 562 5.18 48.94 -12.08
CA ASN A 562 4.28 50.03 -12.45
C ASN A 562 2.83 49.73 -12.08
N LYS A 563 2.37 48.49 -12.33
CA LYS A 563 1.01 48.04 -12.05
C LYS A 563 0.78 47.79 -10.56
N TYR A 564 1.76 47.24 -9.85
CA TYR A 564 1.64 46.83 -8.44
C TYR A 564 2.71 47.53 -7.58
N LYS A 565 2.35 48.70 -7.03
CA LYS A 565 3.27 49.55 -6.23
C LYS A 565 3.76 48.94 -4.91
N ARG A 566 3.24 47.77 -4.49
CA ARG A 566 3.70 47.05 -3.28
C ARG A 566 5.04 46.34 -3.49
N TYR A 567 5.33 45.87 -4.69
CA TYR A 567 6.57 45.13 -4.94
C TYR A 567 7.75 46.09 -5.06
N ILE A 568 8.84 45.71 -4.40
CA ILE A 568 10.13 46.39 -4.40
C ILE A 568 11.12 45.47 -5.09
N LEU A 569 11.65 45.91 -6.21
CA LEU A 569 12.70 45.19 -6.91
C LEU A 569 14.05 45.50 -6.25
N VAL A 570 14.77 44.47 -5.85
CA VAL A 570 16.09 44.58 -5.23
C VAL A 570 17.12 43.97 -6.16
N ILE A 571 18.03 44.80 -6.66
CA ILE A 571 19.03 44.39 -7.66
C ILE A 571 20.39 44.29 -6.96
N PRO A 572 21.03 43.11 -6.93
CA PRO A 572 22.36 42.96 -6.36
C PRO A 572 23.37 43.85 -7.08
N LEU A 573 24.32 44.46 -6.37
CA LEU A 573 25.39 45.24 -7.00
C LEU A 573 26.27 44.39 -7.93
N THR A 574 26.36 43.08 -7.69
CA THR A 574 26.98 42.12 -8.62
C THR A 574 26.27 42.11 -9.97
N VAL A 575 24.93 42.09 -9.98
CA VAL A 575 24.12 42.18 -11.21
C VAL A 575 24.36 43.53 -11.89
N VAL A 576 24.38 44.64 -11.14
CA VAL A 576 24.70 45.97 -11.71
C VAL A 576 26.08 46.00 -12.37
N LYS A 577 27.09 45.40 -11.74
CA LYS A 577 28.46 45.30 -12.27
C LYS A 577 28.52 44.45 -13.54
N GLU A 578 27.80 43.33 -13.58
CA GLU A 578 27.70 42.49 -14.78
C GLU A 578 27.01 43.22 -15.92
N LEU A 579 25.91 43.92 -15.64
CA LEU A 579 25.22 44.74 -16.64
C LEU A 579 26.12 45.85 -17.19
N ASP A 580 26.91 46.52 -16.34
CA ASP A 580 27.89 47.53 -16.79
C ASP A 580 28.94 46.93 -17.73
N GLY A 581 29.45 45.73 -17.41
CA GLY A 581 30.34 44.97 -18.28
C GLY A 581 29.68 44.61 -19.62
N LEU A 582 28.48 44.03 -19.58
CA LEU A 582 27.72 43.62 -20.77
C LEU A 582 27.33 44.81 -21.65
N SER A 583 27.05 45.97 -21.06
CA SER A 583 26.69 47.20 -21.78
C SER A 583 27.81 47.73 -22.69
N LYS A 584 29.06 47.37 -22.41
CA LYS A 584 30.23 47.81 -23.20
C LYS A 584 30.40 47.04 -24.50
N GLY A 585 29.69 45.92 -24.67
CA GLY A 585 29.74 45.09 -25.89
C GLY A 585 31.08 44.38 -26.11
N VAL A 586 31.18 43.62 -27.20
CA VAL A 586 32.42 42.94 -27.62
C VAL A 586 33.14 43.82 -28.65
N LYS A 587 34.43 44.12 -28.45
CA LYS A 587 35.23 44.86 -29.45
C LYS A 587 35.44 43.99 -30.71
N VAL A 588 35.00 44.50 -31.86
CA VAL A 588 34.90 43.79 -33.16
C VAL A 588 36.26 43.65 -33.91
N GLU A 589 37.40 43.92 -33.26
CA GLU A 589 38.72 43.90 -33.95
C GLU A 589 39.37 42.53 -34.08
N SER A 590 38.74 41.45 -33.63
CA SER A 590 39.24 40.10 -33.84
C SER A 590 38.10 39.19 -34.29
N TYR A 591 38.42 38.30 -35.24
CA TYR A 591 37.54 37.27 -35.82
C TYR A 591 36.73 37.67 -37.08
N GLN A 592 37.43 37.65 -38.22
CA GLN A 592 36.83 37.37 -39.53
C GLN A 592 36.86 35.85 -39.76
N ASN A 593 35.77 35.13 -39.49
CA ASN A 593 35.33 33.97 -40.30
C ASN A 593 33.96 33.40 -39.84
N SER A 594 33.28 32.78 -40.80
CA SER A 594 31.86 32.43 -40.85
C SER A 594 31.40 31.41 -39.78
N LEU A 595 30.52 31.90 -38.90
CA LEU A 595 29.63 31.28 -37.88
C LEU A 595 29.49 32.23 -36.66
N GLN A 596 30.42 33.19 -36.52
CA GLN A 596 30.40 34.21 -35.47
C GLN A 596 29.40 35.36 -35.71
N PHE A 597 28.85 35.54 -36.91
CA PHE A 597 27.94 36.66 -37.20
C PHE A 597 26.61 36.58 -36.41
N GLN A 598 26.07 35.37 -36.17
CA GLN A 598 24.91 35.16 -35.30
C GLN A 598 25.24 35.38 -33.82
N ARG A 599 26.48 35.08 -33.39
CA ARG A 599 26.94 35.40 -32.03
C ARG A 599 27.08 36.91 -31.85
N ILE A 600 27.60 37.63 -32.85
CA ILE A 600 27.77 39.09 -32.79
C ILE A 600 26.41 39.80 -32.65
N HIS A 601 25.39 39.42 -33.43
CA HIS A 601 24.03 39.95 -33.25
C HIS A 601 23.46 39.68 -31.85
N HIS A 602 23.65 38.47 -31.33
CA HIS A 602 23.22 38.13 -29.97
C HIS A 602 23.97 38.95 -28.90
N TYR A 603 25.27 39.22 -29.08
CA TYR A 603 26.04 40.10 -28.18
C TYR A 603 25.57 41.56 -28.25
N ASP A 604 25.21 42.06 -29.43
CA ASP A 604 24.67 43.41 -29.59
C ASP A 604 23.28 43.54 -28.94
N ASP A 605 22.41 42.54 -29.08
CA ASP A 605 21.11 42.47 -28.42
C ASP A 605 21.25 42.44 -26.90
N VAL A 606 22.14 41.59 -26.36
CA VAL A 606 22.42 41.51 -24.91
C VAL A 606 23.01 42.83 -24.40
N SER A 607 23.92 43.47 -25.13
CA SER A 607 24.48 44.77 -24.74
C SER A 607 23.42 45.87 -24.71
N THR A 608 22.47 45.84 -25.65
CA THR A 608 21.35 46.78 -25.74
C THR A 608 20.37 46.58 -24.58
N CYS A 609 20.02 45.33 -24.28
CA CYS A 609 19.18 45.00 -23.12
C CYS A 609 19.87 45.34 -21.78
N ALA A 610 21.19 45.16 -21.68
CA ALA A 610 21.96 45.56 -20.50
C ALA A 610 21.96 47.09 -20.31
N LYS A 611 22.12 47.88 -21.39
CA LYS A 611 21.97 49.35 -21.36
C LYS A 611 20.58 49.77 -20.88
N ARG A 612 19.52 49.20 -21.47
CA ARG A 612 18.13 49.45 -21.05
C ARG A 612 17.89 49.13 -19.58
N SER A 613 18.49 48.04 -19.10
CA SER A 613 18.40 47.60 -17.70
C SER A 613 19.08 48.60 -16.75
N LEU A 614 20.27 49.10 -17.11
CA LEU A 614 20.97 50.14 -16.34
C LEU A 614 20.23 51.47 -16.33
N ASP A 615 19.66 51.89 -17.45
CA ASP A 615 18.85 53.11 -17.54
C ASP A 615 17.58 53.01 -16.69
N PHE A 616 16.95 51.83 -16.66
CA PHE A 616 15.84 51.56 -15.76
C PHE A 616 16.25 51.66 -14.28
N ILE A 617 17.40 51.08 -13.90
CA ILE A 617 17.94 51.20 -12.53
C ILE A 617 18.17 52.66 -12.14
N ARG A 618 18.73 53.47 -13.04
CA ARG A 618 19.05 54.90 -12.78
C ARG A 618 17.80 55.78 -12.71
N SER A 619 16.77 55.47 -13.48
CA SER A 619 15.55 56.27 -13.57
C SER A 619 14.50 55.92 -12.50
N ALA A 620 14.53 54.71 -11.94
CA ALA A 620 13.56 54.24 -10.97
C ALA A 620 13.86 54.78 -9.54
N LYS A 621 12.96 55.62 -8.99
CA LYS A 621 13.26 56.35 -7.74
C LYS A 621 12.66 55.77 -6.45
N ASN A 622 11.56 55.00 -6.49
CA ASN A 622 10.85 54.58 -5.25
C ASN A 622 10.71 53.06 -5.05
N ASN A 623 10.63 52.26 -6.12
CA ASN A 623 10.33 50.81 -6.04
C ASN A 623 11.48 49.91 -6.51
N VAL A 624 12.65 50.49 -6.79
CA VAL A 624 13.87 49.76 -7.17
C VAL A 624 14.97 50.15 -6.20
N LYS A 625 15.66 49.16 -5.65
CA LYS A 625 16.78 49.34 -4.70
C LYS A 625 17.96 48.49 -5.15
N CYS A 626 19.18 48.91 -4.83
CA CYS A 626 20.37 48.08 -5.01
C CYS A 626 20.88 47.58 -3.66
N ALA A 627 21.40 46.35 -3.62
CA ALA A 627 21.86 45.71 -2.38
C ALA A 627 23.29 45.17 -2.50
N THR A 628 24.07 45.30 -1.42
CA THR A 628 25.39 44.67 -1.28
C THR A 628 25.27 43.19 -0.91
N SER A 629 26.36 42.43 -1.06
CA SER A 629 26.46 41.04 -0.56
C SER A 629 26.22 40.90 0.94
N LYS A 630 26.32 41.99 1.70
CA LYS A 630 26.03 42.06 3.15
C LYS A 630 24.59 42.44 3.46
N GLY A 631 23.73 42.64 2.44
CA GLY A 631 22.31 42.94 2.60
C GLY A 631 21.96 44.42 2.83
N SER A 632 22.93 45.34 2.72
CA SER A 632 22.68 46.78 2.89
C SER A 632 22.20 47.42 1.59
N PHE A 633 21.17 48.28 1.67
CA PHE A 633 20.69 49.04 0.52
C PHE A 633 21.59 50.23 0.22
N ILE A 634 22.04 50.35 -1.03
CA ILE A 634 22.96 51.40 -1.48
C ILE A 634 22.49 51.96 -2.83
N ASN A 635 22.88 53.19 -3.14
CA ASN A 635 22.67 53.77 -4.47
C ASN A 635 23.42 52.96 -5.55
N ALA A 636 22.75 52.69 -6.66
CA ALA A 636 23.32 52.00 -7.81
C ALA A 636 24.63 52.63 -8.30
N SER A 637 24.81 53.95 -8.18
CA SER A 637 26.03 54.65 -8.61
C SER A 637 27.30 54.30 -7.82
N LEU A 638 27.17 53.65 -6.67
CA LEU A 638 28.30 53.26 -5.81
C LEU A 638 28.81 51.83 -6.07
N PHE A 639 28.36 51.18 -7.15
CA PHE A 639 28.75 49.80 -7.49
C PHE A 639 30.27 49.63 -7.75
N ALA A 640 30.94 50.69 -8.21
CA ALA A 640 32.38 50.70 -8.47
C ALA A 640 33.24 50.55 -7.20
N LEU A 641 32.65 50.77 -6.02
CA LEU A 641 33.32 50.63 -4.72
C LEU A 641 33.21 49.22 -4.12
N CYS A 642 32.54 48.29 -4.81
CA CYS A 642 32.43 46.90 -4.34
C CYS A 642 33.73 46.13 -4.59
N GLU A 643 34.33 45.61 -3.53
CA GLU A 643 35.58 44.83 -3.57
C GLU A 643 35.47 43.57 -4.43
N GLU A 644 36.55 43.25 -5.14
CA GLU A 644 36.67 42.04 -5.95
C GLU A 644 37.12 40.85 -5.09
N GLU A 645 36.18 40.16 -4.47
CA GLU A 645 36.45 38.85 -3.91
C GLU A 645 36.56 37.80 -5.03
N ASN A 646 37.53 36.87 -4.92
CA ASN A 646 37.73 35.71 -5.80
C ASN A 646 36.64 34.63 -5.58
N VAL A 647 35.38 35.03 -5.74
CA VAL A 647 34.18 34.21 -5.54
C VAL A 647 33.29 34.37 -6.76
N SER A 648 32.63 33.28 -7.18
CA SER A 648 31.71 33.28 -8.32
C SER A 648 30.60 34.32 -8.14
N ASN A 649 30.16 34.93 -9.23
CA ASN A 649 29.08 35.92 -9.20
C ASN A 649 27.76 35.30 -8.70
N ASP A 650 27.49 34.02 -9.01
CA ASP A 650 26.35 33.27 -8.46
C ASP A 650 26.37 33.21 -6.94
N ASP A 651 27.55 33.00 -6.36
CA ASP A 651 27.71 32.90 -4.91
C ASP A 651 27.58 34.28 -4.25
N LYS A 652 27.97 35.36 -4.95
CA LYS A 652 27.73 36.75 -4.51
C LYS A 652 26.25 37.14 -4.58
N ILE A 653 25.55 36.74 -5.64
CA ILE A 653 24.10 36.91 -5.78
C ILE A 653 23.38 36.13 -4.66
N LEU A 654 23.78 34.88 -4.43
CA LEU A 654 23.21 34.07 -3.37
C LEU A 654 23.51 34.62 -1.97
N ALA A 655 24.72 35.13 -1.72
CA ALA A 655 25.08 35.79 -0.47
C ALA A 655 24.20 37.02 -0.21
N THR A 656 23.95 37.83 -1.24
CA THR A 656 23.02 38.95 -1.20
C THR A 656 21.60 38.48 -0.84
N ALA A 657 21.10 37.41 -1.48
CA ALA A 657 19.78 36.85 -1.23
C ALA A 657 19.62 36.34 0.22
N VAL A 658 20.64 35.63 0.74
CA VAL A 658 20.65 35.14 2.13
C VAL A 658 20.67 36.29 3.12
N ALA A 659 21.50 37.31 2.90
CA ALA A 659 21.58 38.46 3.79
C ALA A 659 20.26 39.24 3.83
N LEU A 660 19.63 39.45 2.67
CA LEU A 660 18.32 40.11 2.59
C LEU A 660 17.23 39.27 3.25
N SER A 661 17.16 37.97 2.96
CA SER A 661 16.16 37.08 3.56
C SER A 661 16.22 37.08 5.09
N LYS A 662 17.42 37.10 5.70
CA LYS A 662 17.57 37.19 7.16
C LYS A 662 16.96 38.46 7.77
N THR A 663 16.97 39.57 7.04
CA THR A 663 16.36 40.84 7.51
C THR A 663 14.87 40.96 7.17
N MET A 664 14.40 40.16 6.22
CA MET A 664 13.04 40.18 5.68
C MET A 664 12.21 38.95 6.06
N SER A 665 12.72 38.14 7.00
CA SER A 665 12.04 36.97 7.51
C SER A 665 12.01 36.95 9.03
N THR A 666 11.00 36.31 9.59
CA THR A 666 10.90 35.97 11.00
C THR A 666 10.91 34.46 11.14
N GLU A 667 11.74 33.98 12.07
CA GLU A 667 11.93 32.55 12.30
C GLU A 667 11.44 32.22 13.72
N THR A 668 10.57 31.22 13.84
CA THR A 668 10.06 30.75 15.14
C THR A 668 10.15 29.23 15.21
N ASN A 669 10.59 28.72 16.36
CA ASN A 669 10.65 27.30 16.64
C ASN A 669 9.60 26.98 17.71
N LYS A 670 8.61 26.16 17.36
CA LYS A 670 7.57 25.66 18.28
C LYS A 670 7.35 24.18 17.99
N ASP A 671 7.33 23.37 19.05
CA ASP A 671 7.00 21.92 18.98
C ASP A 671 7.84 21.15 17.94
N GLY A 672 9.14 21.45 17.83
CA GLY A 672 10.04 20.78 16.87
C GLY A 672 9.79 21.14 15.39
N LYS A 673 8.96 22.14 15.10
CA LYS A 673 8.68 22.64 13.74
C LYS A 673 9.30 24.01 13.55
N TYR A 674 9.98 24.18 12.41
CA TYR A 674 10.63 25.45 12.04
C TYR A 674 9.68 26.26 11.16
N PHE A 675 9.18 27.39 11.67
CA PHE A 675 8.30 28.29 10.92
C PHE A 675 9.08 29.52 10.47
N ILE A 676 9.17 29.73 9.17
CA ILE A 676 9.78 30.90 8.53
C ILE A 676 8.64 31.69 7.89
N GLN A 677 8.50 32.97 8.23
CA GLN A 677 7.66 33.89 7.47
C GLN A 677 8.57 34.85 6.73
N THR A 678 8.46 34.93 5.41
CA THR A 678 9.37 35.74 4.57
C THR A 678 8.63 36.66 3.62
N GLU A 679 9.11 37.89 3.51
CA GLU A 679 8.66 38.87 2.50
C GLU A 679 9.52 38.87 1.22
N PHE A 680 10.61 38.09 1.23
CA PHE A 680 11.59 38.01 0.15
C PHE A 680 11.26 36.88 -0.82
N VAL A 681 11.50 37.09 -2.12
CA VAL A 681 11.43 36.05 -3.17
C VAL A 681 12.54 36.29 -4.18
N MET A 682 13.32 35.24 -4.45
CA MET A 682 14.31 35.24 -5.52
C MET A 682 13.65 34.85 -6.85
N ILE A 683 13.91 35.62 -7.90
CA ILE A 683 13.39 35.37 -9.26
C ILE A 683 14.54 34.91 -10.15
N THR A 684 14.53 33.65 -10.58
CA THR A 684 15.60 33.10 -11.43
C THR A 684 15.07 31.95 -12.27
N THR A 685 15.60 31.82 -13.47
CA THR A 685 15.41 30.66 -14.36
C THR A 685 16.61 29.70 -14.32
N ASP A 686 17.69 30.07 -13.61
CA ASP A 686 18.89 29.24 -13.48
C ASP A 686 18.65 28.10 -12.47
N ARG A 687 18.74 26.87 -12.98
CA ARG A 687 18.53 25.65 -12.19
C ARG A 687 19.56 25.49 -11.07
N ASN A 688 20.83 25.81 -11.30
CA ASN A 688 21.90 25.68 -10.31
C ASN A 688 21.70 26.68 -9.18
N LEU A 689 21.40 27.93 -9.54
CA LEU A 689 21.14 28.99 -8.57
C LEU A 689 19.89 28.69 -7.74
N ARG A 690 18.82 28.19 -8.39
CA ARG A 690 17.59 27.73 -7.72
C ARG A 690 17.86 26.61 -6.72
N VAL A 691 18.65 25.58 -7.06
CA VAL A 691 19.02 24.49 -6.13
C VAL A 691 19.83 25.04 -4.96
N LYS A 692 20.82 25.91 -5.21
CA LYS A 692 21.65 26.54 -4.16
C LYS A 692 20.81 27.40 -3.20
N ALA A 693 19.78 28.08 -3.71
CA ALA A 693 18.86 28.91 -2.93
C ALA A 693 17.88 28.07 -2.09
N LEU A 694 17.28 27.02 -2.67
CA LEU A 694 16.39 26.11 -1.96
C LEU A 694 17.09 25.39 -0.80
N ALA A 695 18.34 24.99 -0.98
CA ALA A 695 19.17 24.39 0.08
C ALA A 695 19.44 25.31 1.28
N ARG A 696 19.19 26.62 1.13
CA ARG A 696 19.37 27.66 2.16
C ARG A 696 18.04 28.21 2.69
N ASN A 697 16.94 27.49 2.47
CA ASN A 697 15.58 27.89 2.86
C ASN A 697 15.08 29.21 2.20
N LEU A 698 15.70 29.64 1.09
CA LEU A 698 15.23 30.80 0.33
C LEU A 698 14.06 30.43 -0.56
N THR A 699 13.07 31.29 -0.64
CA THR A 699 11.93 31.24 -1.56
C THR A 699 12.34 31.64 -2.97
N VAL A 700 11.99 30.81 -3.95
CA VAL A 700 12.40 31.00 -5.34
C VAL A 700 11.21 30.79 -6.27
N SER A 701 11.08 31.64 -7.28
CA SER A 701 10.07 31.53 -8.34
C SER A 701 10.66 31.86 -9.70
N GLU A 702 10.11 31.30 -10.76
CA GLU A 702 10.33 31.85 -12.11
C GLU A 702 9.43 33.07 -12.33
N MET A 703 9.84 33.98 -13.22
CA MET A 703 9.06 35.21 -13.48
C MET A 703 7.67 34.90 -14.03
N GLY A 704 7.57 33.97 -15.00
CA GLY A 704 6.29 33.59 -15.59
C GLY A 704 5.31 33.01 -14.57
N GLU A 705 5.81 32.17 -13.66
CA GLU A 705 5.04 31.58 -12.55
C GLU A 705 4.56 32.66 -11.57
N PHE A 706 5.46 33.57 -11.18
CA PHE A 706 5.16 34.66 -10.28
C PHE A 706 4.08 35.59 -10.86
N LEU A 707 4.21 35.96 -12.14
CA LEU A 707 3.21 36.80 -12.81
C LEU A 707 1.85 36.12 -12.91
N LYS A 708 1.81 34.80 -13.13
CA LYS A 708 0.55 34.06 -13.14
C LYS A 708 -0.10 34.08 -11.76
N TRP A 709 0.67 33.83 -10.71
CA TRP A 709 0.19 33.93 -9.32
C TRP A 709 -0.35 35.33 -8.99
N VAL A 710 0.30 36.39 -9.50
CA VAL A 710 -0.20 37.77 -9.37
C VAL A 710 -1.47 38.03 -10.22
N LYS A 711 -1.61 37.39 -11.39
CA LYS A 711 -2.72 37.61 -12.35
C LYS A 711 -4.00 36.84 -12.02
N ASP A 712 -3.92 35.66 -11.42
CA ASP A 712 -5.06 34.81 -10.97
C ASP A 712 -5.90 35.48 -9.85
N CYS A 713 -5.82 36.81 -9.74
CA CYS A 713 -6.38 37.69 -8.73
C CYS A 713 -7.29 38.80 -9.31
N HIS A 714 -7.47 38.88 -10.64
CA HIS A 714 -8.34 39.88 -11.29
C HIS A 714 -9.46 39.29 -12.17
N THR A 715 -9.70 37.99 -12.07
CA THR A 715 -10.92 37.30 -12.52
C THR A 715 -11.60 36.74 -11.30
#